data_AF-O25992-F1
#
_entry.id   AF-O25992-F1
#
_cell.length_a   1.000
_cell.length_b   1.000
_cell.length_c   1.000
_cell.angle_alpha   90.00
_cell.angle_beta   90.00
_cell.angle_gamma   90.00
#
_symmetry.space_group_name_H-M   'P 1'
#
loop_
_entity.id
_entity.type
_entity.pdbx_description
1 polymer ?
#
loop_
_entity_poly.entity_id
_entity_poly.type
_entity_poly.pdbx_seq_one_letter_code
_entity_poly.pdbx_strand_id
1 'polypeptide(L)'
;MLKLASKTICLSLIGSFTAVEAFQKHQKDGFFIEAGFETGLLQGTQTKEQTIATTQEKPKPKPKPKPITPQSTYGKYYISQSTVLKNATELFAEDNITNLTFYSLTPVYVTAYNQESAEEAGYGDSSLIMIQNFLPYNLNNIELSYTDNQGNVVSLGVIETIPKQSQIILPASLFNDPQLNADGFQQLQTATTRFSDASTQNLFDKLSKVTTNLQMTYINYNQFSSGNGSGSKPPCPPYENQENCTAKVPPFTSQDAKNLTNLMLNMMAVFDSKSWEDAVKNAPFQFSDNNLSAPCYSNYSTCVNPYNDGLVDPKLIAKNKGDEYNIENGQTGSVILTPQDVIYSYRVTNNLYVNLLPPRGGDLGLGSQYGGPNGPGDDGTNFGALGILSPFLDPEILFGKELNKVAIMQLRDIIHEYGHTLGYTHNGNMTYQRVRMCEENNGPEERCKGGKIEQVDGQEVQVFDNGHEVRDTDGSFYDVCSRFGGQNQPAFPSSYPNSIYTDCSQVPAGLIGVTSAVWQQLIDQNALPVDYTNLSSQTNYLNASLNTQDFATTMLSAISQSLSSTRSSATTYRTSKTSRPFGAPLLGVNLKMGYQKYFNDYLGLSSYGIIKYNYAQANNEKIQQLSYGVGMDVLFDFITNYTNEKNPKNNLTKKVFTSSLGVFGGLRGLYNSYYLLNQYKGSGNLNVTGGLNYRYKHSKYSVGISVPLVQLKSRVVSSDGATTNSITLNEGGSHFKVFFNYGWIF
;
A
#
# COMPACT_ATOMS: atom_id res chain seq x y z
N MET A 1 1.47 18.93 -19.45
CA MET A 1 0.51 19.13 -18.34
C MET A 1 0.14 20.59 -18.06
N LEU A 2 1.02 21.60 -18.27
CA LEU A 2 0.67 23.03 -18.06
C LEU A 2 -0.59 23.50 -18.83
N LYS A 3 -0.96 22.86 -19.95
CA LYS A 3 -2.19 23.20 -20.70
C LYS A 3 -3.49 22.70 -20.08
N LEU A 4 -3.48 21.61 -19.28
CA LEU A 4 -4.71 21.10 -18.66
C LEU A 4 -5.01 21.77 -17.31
N ALA A 5 -3.98 22.07 -16.51
CA ALA A 5 -4.16 22.73 -15.21
C ALA A 5 -4.73 24.16 -15.33
N SER A 6 -4.52 24.84 -16.47
CA SER A 6 -5.03 26.19 -16.71
C SER A 6 -6.57 26.25 -16.82
N LYS A 7 -7.24 25.21 -17.32
CA LYS A 7 -8.70 25.23 -17.49
C LYS A 7 -9.46 24.99 -16.19
N THR A 8 -9.04 24.02 -15.37
CA THR A 8 -9.80 23.64 -14.17
C THR A 8 -9.71 24.69 -13.07
N ILE A 9 -8.55 25.37 -12.91
CA ILE A 9 -8.40 26.44 -11.92
C ILE A 9 -9.15 27.71 -12.35
N CYS A 10 -9.26 28.00 -13.66
CA CYS A 10 -10.07 29.13 -14.11
C CYS A 10 -11.58 28.88 -13.92
N LEU A 11 -12.08 27.65 -14.09
CA LEU A 11 -13.51 27.38 -13.97
C LEU A 11 -14.03 27.36 -12.54
N SER A 12 -13.27 26.83 -11.57
CA SER A 12 -13.73 26.76 -10.18
C SER A 12 -13.84 28.12 -9.50
N LEU A 13 -13.03 29.11 -9.93
CA LEU A 13 -13.15 30.48 -9.44
C LEU A 13 -14.37 31.22 -10.00
N ILE A 14 -14.88 30.85 -11.18
CA ILE A 14 -16.06 31.51 -11.78
C ILE A 14 -17.35 31.07 -11.08
N GLY A 15 -17.41 29.84 -10.56
CA GLY A 15 -18.61 29.27 -9.93
C GLY A 15 -19.10 30.02 -8.68
N SER A 16 -18.23 30.78 -8.01
CA SER A 16 -18.57 31.54 -6.80
C SER A 16 -19.31 32.86 -7.06
N PHE A 17 -19.51 33.26 -8.32
CA PHE A 17 -19.96 34.62 -8.66
C PHE A 17 -21.45 34.74 -9.05
N THR A 18 -22.24 33.66 -9.03
CA THR A 18 -23.62 33.68 -9.58
C THR A 18 -24.71 34.20 -8.63
N ALA A 19 -24.39 34.61 -7.40
CA ALA A 19 -25.42 34.85 -6.38
C ALA A 19 -25.98 36.28 -6.26
N VAL A 20 -25.69 37.26 -7.14
CA VAL A 20 -26.19 38.64 -6.94
C VAL A 20 -26.64 39.36 -8.22
N GLU A 21 -27.68 38.85 -8.88
CA GLU A 21 -28.22 39.40 -10.15
C GLU A 21 -29.33 40.46 -10.04
N ALA A 22 -29.73 40.94 -8.86
CA ALA A 22 -30.93 41.82 -8.75
C ALA A 22 -30.68 43.34 -8.60
N PHE A 23 -29.44 43.83 -8.67
CA PHE A 23 -29.16 45.26 -8.50
C PHE A 23 -28.54 45.87 -9.76
N GLN A 24 -29.00 47.07 -10.15
CA GLN A 24 -28.38 47.88 -11.20
C GLN A 24 -26.85 47.92 -10.99
N LYS A 25 -26.11 47.40 -11.97
CA LYS A 25 -24.65 47.38 -11.95
C LYS A 25 -24.10 48.79 -11.75
N HIS A 26 -23.39 49.02 -10.66
CA HIS A 26 -22.75 50.31 -10.39
C HIS A 26 -21.62 50.52 -11.40
N GLN A 27 -21.35 51.77 -11.82
CA GLN A 27 -20.26 52.04 -12.78
C GLN A 27 -18.87 51.69 -12.26
N LYS A 28 -18.76 51.44 -10.95
CA LYS A 28 -17.53 51.08 -10.26
C LYS A 28 -17.37 49.56 -10.13
N ASP A 29 -18.40 48.79 -10.45
CA ASP A 29 -18.38 47.33 -10.42
C ASP A 29 -17.49 46.78 -11.52
N GLY A 30 -16.74 45.73 -11.22
CA GLY A 30 -15.89 45.11 -12.21
C GLY A 30 -14.99 44.04 -11.65
N PHE A 31 -14.52 43.19 -12.56
CA PHE A 31 -13.39 42.32 -12.29
C PHE A 31 -12.13 43.16 -12.21
N PHE A 32 -11.17 42.76 -11.39
CA PHE A 32 -9.91 43.45 -11.26
C PHE A 32 -8.74 42.50 -11.17
N ILE A 33 -7.59 42.97 -11.64
CA ILE A 33 -6.29 42.34 -11.45
C ILE A 33 -5.35 43.40 -10.91
N GLU A 34 -4.70 43.12 -9.79
CA GLU A 34 -3.71 43.99 -9.15
C GLU A 34 -2.42 43.21 -8.91
N ALA A 35 -1.28 43.81 -9.21
CA ALA A 35 0.04 43.27 -8.90
C ALA A 35 0.88 44.33 -8.19
N GLY A 36 1.80 43.89 -7.34
CA GLY A 36 2.58 44.83 -6.56
C GLY A 36 3.67 44.20 -5.71
N PHE A 37 4.30 45.06 -4.92
CA PHE A 37 5.40 44.69 -4.04
C PHE A 37 4.92 44.73 -2.59
N GLU A 38 5.44 43.82 -1.77
CA GLU A 38 5.27 43.86 -0.33
C GLU A 38 6.62 43.81 0.39
N THR A 39 6.70 44.52 1.52
CA THR A 39 7.88 44.51 2.38
C THR A 39 7.48 44.47 3.84
N GLY A 40 8.34 43.95 4.68
CA GLY A 40 8.14 43.86 6.12
C GLY A 40 9.38 43.33 6.82
N LEU A 41 9.23 43.01 8.10
CA LEU A 41 10.29 42.42 8.89
C LEU A 41 9.92 41.00 9.30
N LEU A 42 10.72 40.03 8.86
CA LEU A 42 10.63 38.65 9.33
C LEU A 42 11.51 38.51 10.57
N GLN A 43 10.90 38.24 11.73
CA GLN A 43 11.66 37.97 12.94
C GLN A 43 11.63 36.49 13.28
N GLY A 44 12.67 36.05 13.96
CA GLY A 44 12.74 34.68 14.43
C GLY A 44 13.87 34.46 15.41
N THR A 45 14.07 33.21 15.77
CA THR A 45 15.18 32.79 16.63
C THR A 45 15.81 31.55 16.01
N GLN A 46 17.11 31.61 15.77
CA GLN A 46 17.90 30.47 15.34
C GLN A 46 18.63 29.89 16.54
N THR A 47 18.47 28.59 16.76
CA THR A 47 19.10 27.86 17.85
C THR A 47 19.95 26.74 17.26
N LYS A 48 21.26 26.77 17.54
CA LYS A 48 22.21 25.69 17.21
C LYS A 48 22.60 24.97 18.50
N GLU A 49 22.42 23.65 18.53
CA GLU A 49 22.77 22.77 19.64
C GLU A 49 23.83 21.77 19.16
N GLN A 50 24.94 21.63 19.90
CA GLN A 50 26.01 20.67 19.60
C GLN A 50 26.22 19.74 20.79
N THR A 51 26.30 18.42 20.56
CA THR A 51 26.44 17.40 21.60
C THR A 51 27.87 16.87 21.64
N ILE A 52 28.56 16.99 22.78
CA ILE A 52 29.90 16.41 23.00
C ILE A 52 29.81 15.34 24.08
N ALA A 53 30.24 14.11 23.77
CA ALA A 53 30.33 12.99 24.72
C ALA A 53 31.68 13.03 25.46
N THR A 54 31.66 12.96 26.79
CA THR A 54 32.88 12.74 27.60
C THR A 54 32.64 11.63 28.62
N THR A 55 33.49 10.61 28.55
CA THR A 55 33.50 9.43 29.43
C THR A 55 34.25 9.75 30.72
N GLN A 56 33.61 9.61 31.88
CA GLN A 56 34.26 9.65 33.18
C GLN A 56 33.70 8.51 34.02
N GLU A 57 34.55 7.52 34.35
CA GLU A 57 34.25 6.48 35.33
C GLU A 57 34.14 7.09 36.73
N LYS A 58 32.98 6.92 37.38
CA LYS A 58 32.86 7.12 38.82
C LYS A 58 32.04 6.02 39.49
N PRO A 59 32.36 5.65 40.74
CA PRO A 59 31.78 4.51 41.44
C PRO A 59 30.37 4.78 41.98
N LYS A 60 29.54 3.71 42.03
CA LYS A 60 28.25 3.56 42.78
C LYS A 60 28.44 3.89 44.28
N PRO A 61 27.42 4.28 45.11
CA PRO A 61 25.97 3.93 45.04
C PRO A 61 24.93 4.98 45.58
N LYS A 62 23.65 4.84 45.18
CA LYS A 62 22.41 4.71 46.01
C LYS A 62 21.15 5.01 45.16
N PRO A 63 20.07 4.21 45.26
CA PRO A 63 18.95 4.26 44.34
C PRO A 63 17.90 5.30 44.77
N LYS A 64 17.43 6.12 43.82
CA LYS A 64 16.21 6.94 43.91
C LYS A 64 15.36 6.71 42.65
N PRO A 65 14.03 6.90 42.72
CA PRO A 65 13.06 6.30 41.80
C PRO A 65 13.23 6.78 40.36
N LYS A 66 13.10 5.86 39.40
CA LYS A 66 13.23 6.08 37.95
C LYS A 66 12.20 7.13 37.45
N PRO A 67 12.62 8.24 36.83
CA PRO A 67 11.74 9.12 36.07
C PRO A 67 11.34 8.45 34.76
N ILE A 68 10.06 8.49 34.42
CA ILE A 68 9.51 7.96 33.17
C ILE A 68 9.89 8.92 32.03
N THR A 69 10.62 8.41 31.04
CA THR A 69 11.06 9.14 29.85
C THR A 69 9.85 9.62 29.04
N PRO A 70 9.72 10.90 28.64
CA PRO A 70 8.63 11.36 27.80
C PRO A 70 8.75 10.75 26.40
N GLN A 71 7.76 9.97 25.97
CA GLN A 71 7.58 9.59 24.56
C GLN A 71 7.01 10.80 23.80
N SER A 72 7.49 11.05 22.57
CA SER A 72 6.78 11.97 21.68
C SER A 72 5.37 11.44 21.45
N THR A 73 4.47 12.31 20.95
CA THR A 73 3.13 11.89 20.55
C THR A 73 3.13 10.70 19.57
N TYR A 74 4.22 10.52 18.81
CA TYR A 74 4.46 9.45 17.84
C TYR A 74 5.42 8.37 18.36
N GLY A 75 5.68 8.26 19.67
CA GLY A 75 6.66 7.32 20.21
C GLY A 75 8.04 7.95 20.47
N LYS A 76 9.06 7.13 20.71
CA LYS A 76 10.38 7.61 21.18
C LYS A 76 11.08 8.52 20.16
N TYR A 77 11.00 8.18 18.87
CA TYR A 77 11.54 8.94 17.74
C TYR A 77 10.54 8.99 16.58
N TYR A 78 10.64 10.03 15.73
CA TYR A 78 9.81 10.19 14.54
C TYR A 78 10.70 10.45 13.32
N ILE A 79 10.71 9.53 12.36
CA ILE A 79 11.56 9.61 11.18
C ILE A 79 10.75 10.15 10.02
N SER A 80 11.11 11.37 9.58
CA SER A 80 10.35 12.08 8.55
C SER A 80 10.44 11.41 7.19
N GLN A 81 9.41 11.59 6.36
CA GLN A 81 9.38 11.12 4.97
C GLN A 81 10.62 11.58 4.20
N SER A 82 11.08 12.82 4.40
CA SER A 82 12.27 13.34 3.71
C SER A 82 13.56 12.59 4.07
N THR A 83 13.67 12.09 5.30
CA THR A 83 14.80 11.26 5.75
C THR A 83 14.68 9.86 5.16
N VAL A 84 13.46 9.29 5.15
CA VAL A 84 13.19 7.97 4.59
C VAL A 84 13.50 7.94 3.09
N LEU A 85 12.92 8.85 2.30
CA LEU A 85 13.05 8.85 0.84
C LEU A 85 14.48 9.05 0.35
N LYS A 86 15.33 9.76 1.12
CA LYS A 86 16.76 9.90 0.80
C LYS A 86 17.54 8.61 0.89
N ASN A 87 17.02 7.64 1.65
CA ASN A 87 17.65 6.35 1.90
C ASN A 87 16.81 5.18 1.37
N ALA A 88 15.82 5.47 0.52
CA ALA A 88 14.92 4.48 -0.05
C ALA A 88 15.29 4.18 -1.52
N THR A 89 15.28 2.89 -1.87
CA THR A 89 15.46 2.38 -3.23
C THR A 89 14.32 1.44 -3.59
N GLU A 90 14.22 1.07 -4.87
CA GLU A 90 13.28 0.02 -5.28
C GLU A 90 13.67 -1.30 -4.59
N LEU A 91 12.67 -2.06 -4.12
CA LEU A 91 12.92 -3.36 -3.49
C LEU A 91 13.38 -4.37 -4.53
N PHE A 92 12.62 -4.53 -5.60
CA PHE A 92 12.87 -5.50 -6.67
C PHE A 92 13.69 -4.88 -7.81
N ALA A 93 14.98 -4.71 -7.57
CA ALA A 93 15.95 -4.39 -8.62
C ALA A 93 16.45 -5.70 -9.26
N GLU A 94 16.59 -5.76 -10.59
CA GLU A 94 16.85 -7.04 -11.29
C GLU A 94 18.09 -7.78 -10.79
N ASP A 95 19.11 -7.05 -10.32
CA ASP A 95 20.36 -7.58 -9.76
C ASP A 95 20.24 -8.04 -8.30
N ASN A 96 19.20 -7.63 -7.56
CA ASN A 96 19.02 -7.95 -6.15
C ASN A 96 17.92 -8.98 -5.87
N ILE A 97 17.02 -9.27 -6.82
CA ILE A 97 15.83 -10.10 -6.60
C ILE A 97 16.18 -11.46 -5.96
N THR A 98 17.27 -12.09 -6.40
CA THR A 98 17.68 -13.42 -5.87
C THR A 98 18.25 -13.38 -4.45
N ASN A 99 18.47 -12.19 -3.89
CA ASN A 99 18.89 -12.00 -2.50
C ASN A 99 17.70 -11.68 -1.57
N LEU A 100 16.48 -11.60 -2.13
CA LEU A 100 15.26 -11.31 -1.37
C LEU A 100 14.59 -12.61 -0.93
N THR A 101 14.01 -12.56 0.27
CA THR A 101 13.07 -13.56 0.76
C THR A 101 11.81 -12.84 1.21
N PHE A 102 10.66 -13.26 0.68
CA PHE A 102 9.36 -12.75 1.09
C PHE A 102 8.79 -13.62 2.21
N TYR A 103 8.21 -12.97 3.22
CA TYR A 103 7.58 -13.62 4.37
C TYR A 103 6.11 -13.19 4.44
N SER A 104 5.17 -14.13 4.33
CA SER A 104 3.73 -13.81 4.37
C SER A 104 3.28 -13.18 5.68
N LEU A 105 3.88 -13.57 6.81
CA LEU A 105 3.56 -13.06 8.14
C LEU A 105 4.24 -11.72 8.47
N THR A 106 5.30 -11.38 7.73
CA THR A 106 6.05 -10.12 7.91
C THR A 106 6.36 -9.47 6.56
N PRO A 107 5.32 -9.08 5.79
CA PRO A 107 5.51 -8.52 4.45
C PRO A 107 6.16 -7.13 4.48
N VAL A 108 6.17 -6.48 5.65
CA VAL A 108 7.07 -5.36 5.97
C VAL A 108 8.17 -5.92 6.87
N TYR A 109 9.25 -6.38 6.25
CA TYR A 109 10.34 -7.02 6.93
C TYR A 109 11.33 -5.96 7.42
N VAL A 110 11.55 -5.89 8.73
CA VAL A 110 12.42 -4.87 9.34
C VAL A 110 13.48 -5.54 10.18
N THR A 111 14.73 -5.15 9.96
CA THR A 111 15.89 -5.77 10.60
C THR A 111 16.86 -4.71 11.09
N ALA A 112 17.29 -4.83 12.33
CA ALA A 112 18.41 -4.09 12.87
C ALA A 112 19.71 -4.89 12.73
N TYR A 113 20.74 -4.22 12.23
CA TYR A 113 22.10 -4.73 12.12
C TYR A 113 22.99 -3.87 13.02
N ASN A 114 23.71 -4.51 13.95
CA ASN A 114 24.83 -3.84 14.61
C ASN A 114 25.99 -3.64 13.62
N GLN A 115 27.09 -3.04 14.08
CA GLN A 115 28.24 -2.78 13.20
C GLN A 115 28.81 -4.06 12.58
N GLU A 116 29.02 -5.10 13.39
CA GLU A 116 29.65 -6.36 12.94
C GLU A 116 28.80 -7.09 11.89
N SER A 117 27.50 -7.22 12.12
CA SER A 117 26.57 -7.87 11.17
C SER A 117 26.33 -7.02 9.92
N ALA A 118 26.38 -5.69 10.01
CA ALA A 118 26.31 -4.82 8.85
C ALA A 118 27.56 -4.98 7.96
N GLU A 119 28.74 -5.12 8.56
CA GLU A 119 29.99 -5.39 7.84
C GLU A 119 29.95 -6.77 7.16
N GLU A 120 29.51 -7.81 7.89
CA GLU A 120 29.37 -9.18 7.36
C GLU A 120 28.36 -9.26 6.20
N ALA A 121 27.22 -8.57 6.32
CA ALA A 121 26.20 -8.50 5.29
C ALA A 121 26.57 -7.55 4.12
N GLY A 122 27.69 -6.83 4.22
CA GLY A 122 28.17 -5.92 3.17
C GLY A 122 27.45 -4.58 3.10
N TYR A 123 26.78 -4.14 4.17
CA TYR A 123 26.08 -2.86 4.25
C TYR A 123 26.93 -1.69 4.76
N GLY A 124 28.11 -1.97 5.32
CA GLY A 124 29.08 -0.95 5.75
C GLY A 124 29.50 -1.08 7.21
N ASP A 125 30.27 -0.10 7.69
CA ASP A 125 30.96 -0.10 8.98
C ASP A 125 30.17 0.59 10.12
N SER A 126 28.85 0.65 9.99
CA SER A 126 27.99 1.30 10.99
C SER A 126 26.65 0.60 11.15
N SER A 127 26.13 0.62 12.38
CA SER A 127 24.83 0.01 12.71
C SER A 127 23.69 0.70 11.99
N LEU A 128 22.73 -0.09 11.50
CA LEU A 128 21.63 0.36 10.65
C LEU A 128 20.35 -0.43 10.90
N ILE A 129 19.23 0.13 10.45
CA ILE A 129 17.95 -0.56 10.34
C ILE A 129 17.57 -0.60 8.85
N MET A 130 17.35 -1.82 8.36
CA MET A 130 16.83 -2.09 7.04
C MET A 130 15.32 -2.32 7.13
N ILE A 131 14.55 -1.67 6.25
CA ILE A 131 13.11 -1.86 6.08
C ILE A 131 12.87 -2.30 4.64
N GLN A 132 12.29 -3.48 4.45
CA GLN A 132 11.88 -4.01 3.15
C GLN A 132 10.36 -4.13 3.14
N ASN A 133 9.70 -3.28 2.35
CA ASN A 133 8.26 -3.32 2.18
C ASN A 133 7.92 -4.08 0.90
N PHE A 134 7.51 -5.35 1.01
CA PHE A 134 7.10 -6.17 -0.13
C PHE A 134 5.69 -5.83 -0.64
N LEU A 135 4.92 -5.05 0.13
CA LEU A 135 3.54 -4.71 -0.21
C LEU A 135 3.47 -3.69 -1.35
N PRO A 136 2.46 -3.77 -2.24
CA PRO A 136 2.27 -2.83 -3.33
C PRO A 136 1.63 -1.50 -2.87
N TYR A 137 1.69 -1.19 -1.56
CA TYR A 137 1.08 -0.03 -0.92
C TYR A 137 2.10 0.82 -0.17
N ASN A 138 1.91 2.14 -0.25
CA ASN A 138 2.62 3.04 0.65
C ASN A 138 1.98 2.97 2.03
N LEU A 139 2.79 2.95 3.08
CA LEU A 139 2.33 2.85 4.46
C LEU A 139 2.63 4.14 5.20
N ASN A 140 1.70 4.59 6.05
CA ASN A 140 1.82 5.86 6.74
C ASN A 140 1.84 5.71 8.27
N ASN A 141 2.78 6.43 8.91
CA ASN A 141 2.96 6.48 10.38
C ASN A 141 3.02 5.09 11.03
N ILE A 142 3.94 4.25 10.57
CA ILE A 142 4.16 2.89 11.10
C ILE A 142 5.13 2.94 12.28
N GLU A 143 4.75 2.31 13.39
CA GLU A 143 5.62 2.12 14.56
C GLU A 143 6.52 0.91 14.37
N LEU A 144 7.79 1.07 14.75
CA LEU A 144 8.77 0.00 14.87
C LEU A 144 8.99 -0.35 16.34
N SER A 145 8.99 -1.63 16.65
CA SER A 145 9.25 -2.12 18.01
C SER A 145 9.98 -3.46 18.02
N TYR A 146 10.60 -3.81 19.14
CA TYR A 146 11.12 -5.15 19.40
C TYR A 146 10.63 -5.65 20.75
N THR A 147 10.79 -6.95 21.00
CA THR A 147 10.54 -7.55 22.31
C THR A 147 11.86 -7.73 23.04
N ASP A 148 12.01 -7.13 24.22
CA ASP A 148 13.22 -7.30 25.04
C ASP A 148 13.31 -8.72 25.64
N ASN A 149 14.45 -9.04 26.24
CA ASN A 149 14.69 -10.34 26.89
C ASN A 149 13.75 -10.63 28.08
N GLN A 150 12.95 -9.65 28.53
CA GLN A 150 11.94 -9.80 29.57
C GLN A 150 10.51 -9.98 29.00
N GLY A 151 10.35 -9.98 27.66
CA GLY A 151 9.05 -10.11 27.00
C GLY A 151 8.28 -8.80 26.84
N ASN A 152 8.88 -7.63 27.15
CA ASN A 152 8.21 -6.34 26.98
C ASN A 152 8.43 -5.81 25.56
N VAL A 153 7.37 -5.27 24.96
CA VAL A 153 7.45 -4.57 23.69
C VAL A 153 8.07 -3.18 23.92
N VAL A 154 9.22 -2.94 23.30
CA VAL A 154 9.94 -1.67 23.32
C VAL A 154 9.75 -0.96 21.99
N SER A 155 9.06 0.18 22.04
CA SER A 155 8.90 1.07 20.89
C SER A 155 10.21 1.80 20.56
N LEU A 156 10.68 1.64 19.32
CA LEU A 156 11.82 2.36 18.76
C LEU A 156 11.38 3.72 18.21
N GLY A 157 10.23 3.81 17.56
CA GLY A 157 9.75 5.05 16.97
C GLY A 157 8.87 4.84 15.76
N VAL A 158 8.42 5.93 15.16
CA VAL A 158 7.49 5.92 14.03
C VAL A 158 8.15 6.41 12.76
N ILE A 159 7.92 5.67 11.68
CA ILE A 159 8.32 6.01 10.31
C ILE A 159 7.12 6.68 9.63
N GLU A 160 7.28 7.94 9.20
CA GLU A 160 6.20 8.74 8.61
C GLU A 160 5.63 8.09 7.35
N THR A 161 6.49 7.58 6.48
CA THR A 161 6.10 6.93 5.22
C THR A 161 7.07 5.82 4.87
N ILE A 162 6.54 4.64 4.55
CA ILE A 162 7.28 3.52 3.97
C ILE A 162 6.75 3.34 2.54
N PRO A 163 7.51 3.68 1.48
CA PRO A 163 7.03 3.55 0.11
C PRO A 163 6.72 2.09 -0.27
N LYS A 164 5.77 1.89 -1.19
CA LYS A 164 5.46 0.56 -1.74
C LYS A 164 6.69 -0.09 -2.35
N GLN A 165 6.82 -1.41 -2.21
CA GLN A 165 7.83 -2.22 -2.91
C GLN A 165 9.23 -1.57 -2.85
N SER A 166 9.63 -1.13 -1.65
CA SER A 166 10.86 -0.36 -1.41
C SER A 166 11.76 -1.02 -0.37
N GLN A 167 13.05 -0.74 -0.49
CA GLN A 167 14.06 -1.03 0.54
C GLN A 167 14.57 0.29 1.09
N ILE A 168 14.64 0.43 2.42
CA ILE A 168 15.13 1.63 3.11
C ILE A 168 16.25 1.23 4.06
N ILE A 169 17.38 1.92 4.02
CA ILE A 169 18.51 1.70 4.93
C ILE A 169 18.71 2.94 5.80
N LEU A 170 18.37 2.88 7.08
CA LEU A 170 18.46 3.99 8.01
C LEU A 170 19.60 3.79 9.01
N PRO A 171 20.44 4.80 9.29
CA PRO A 171 21.41 4.71 10.38
C PRO A 171 20.72 4.46 11.72
N ALA A 172 21.20 3.49 12.52
CA ALA A 172 20.62 3.16 13.82
C ALA A 172 20.68 4.35 14.81
N SER A 173 21.60 5.29 14.60
CA SER A 173 21.72 6.54 15.36
C SER A 173 20.45 7.41 15.34
N LEU A 174 19.56 7.23 14.35
CA LEU A 174 18.25 7.90 14.30
C LEU A 174 17.28 7.44 15.39
N PHE A 175 17.47 6.23 15.92
CA PHE A 175 16.60 5.63 16.94
C PHE A 175 17.23 5.65 18.34
N ASN A 176 18.50 6.06 18.46
CA ASN A 176 19.24 6.27 19.72
C ASN A 176 18.79 5.32 20.85
N ASP A 177 18.85 4.02 20.54
CA ASP A 177 18.50 2.91 21.43
C ASP A 177 19.73 2.02 21.62
N PRO A 178 20.20 1.81 22.87
CA PRO A 178 21.40 1.03 23.12
C PRO A 178 21.32 -0.43 22.67
N GLN A 179 20.13 -1.04 22.64
CA GLN A 179 19.99 -2.46 22.29
C GLN A 179 20.27 -2.72 20.80
N LEU A 180 20.01 -1.74 19.93
CA LEU A 180 20.32 -1.83 18.49
C LEU A 180 21.82 -1.99 18.21
N ASN A 181 22.69 -1.64 19.17
CA ASN A 181 24.14 -1.82 19.06
C ASN A 181 24.66 -3.05 19.82
N ALA A 182 23.84 -3.63 20.71
CA ALA A 182 24.26 -4.69 21.61
C ALA A 182 24.11 -6.07 20.96
N ASP A 183 22.99 -6.31 20.30
CA ASP A 183 22.70 -7.58 19.64
C ASP A 183 23.12 -7.53 18.17
N GLY A 184 23.71 -8.62 17.68
CA GLY A 184 24.15 -8.76 16.28
C GLY A 184 23.05 -8.42 15.29
N PHE A 185 21.93 -9.12 15.45
CA PHE A 185 20.82 -9.14 14.52
C PHE A 185 19.52 -9.17 15.31
N GLN A 186 18.57 -8.28 14.99
CA GLN A 186 17.26 -8.28 15.62
C GLN A 186 16.17 -7.98 14.59
N GLN A 187 15.21 -8.90 14.42
CA GLN A 187 14.00 -8.64 13.65
C GLN A 187 13.08 -7.70 14.45
N LEU A 188 12.66 -6.61 13.81
CA LEU A 188 11.75 -5.63 14.38
C LEU A 188 10.32 -5.90 13.90
N GLN A 189 9.35 -5.59 14.74
CA GLN A 189 7.93 -5.66 14.44
C GLN A 189 7.43 -4.31 13.92
N THR A 190 6.43 -4.36 13.05
CA THR A 190 5.74 -3.19 12.54
C THR A 190 4.29 -3.20 13.00
N ALA A 191 3.80 -2.04 13.44
CA ALA A 191 2.40 -1.86 13.82
C ALA A 191 1.87 -0.53 13.29
N THR A 192 0.57 -0.47 13.03
CA THR A 192 -0.09 0.81 12.76
C THR A 192 -0.18 1.63 14.03
N THR A 193 -0.28 2.95 13.85
CA THR A 193 -0.54 3.87 14.95
C THR A 193 -1.91 4.50 14.79
N ARG A 194 -2.39 5.19 15.83
CA ARG A 194 -3.58 6.05 15.73
C ARG A 194 -3.46 7.17 14.68
N PHE A 195 -2.27 7.41 14.13
CA PHE A 195 -2.00 8.41 13.09
C PHE A 195 -1.79 7.78 11.71
N SER A 196 -1.77 6.45 11.60
CA SER A 196 -1.81 5.78 10.31
C SER A 196 -3.11 6.14 9.59
N ASP A 197 -3.04 6.33 8.27
CA ASP A 197 -4.24 6.61 7.50
C ASP A 197 -5.17 5.39 7.42
N ALA A 198 -6.41 5.61 6.97
CA ALA A 198 -7.42 4.56 6.91
C ALA A 198 -7.02 3.40 5.98
N SER A 199 -6.31 3.70 4.89
CA SER A 199 -5.81 2.69 3.95
C SER A 199 -4.79 1.76 4.60
N THR A 200 -3.81 2.33 5.32
CA THR A 200 -2.79 1.60 6.06
C THR A 200 -3.42 0.77 7.17
N GLN A 201 -4.37 1.32 7.94
CA GLN A 201 -5.07 0.59 8.99
C GLN A 201 -5.83 -0.62 8.43
N ASN A 202 -6.65 -0.40 7.40
CA ASN A 202 -7.42 -1.48 6.75
C ASN A 202 -6.51 -2.56 6.14
N LEU A 203 -5.36 -2.18 5.58
CA LEU A 203 -4.39 -3.14 5.07
C LEU A 203 -3.82 -4.01 6.20
N PHE A 204 -3.39 -3.42 7.32
CA PHE A 204 -2.88 -4.20 8.46
C PHE A 204 -3.96 -5.09 9.09
N ASP A 205 -5.23 -4.64 9.11
CA ASP A 205 -6.35 -5.48 9.56
C ASP A 205 -6.53 -6.71 8.66
N LYS A 206 -6.36 -6.57 7.34
CA LYS A 206 -6.40 -7.69 6.39
C LYS A 206 -5.18 -8.60 6.56
N LEU A 207 -3.98 -8.03 6.68
CA LEU A 207 -2.73 -8.77 6.89
C LEU A 207 -2.76 -9.57 8.19
N SER A 208 -3.39 -9.05 9.26
CA SER A 208 -3.52 -9.76 10.54
C SER A 208 -4.32 -11.06 10.46
N LYS A 209 -5.07 -11.27 9.37
CA LYS A 209 -5.85 -12.49 9.10
C LYS A 209 -5.04 -13.55 8.34
N VAL A 210 -3.87 -13.19 7.82
CA VAL A 210 -2.94 -14.14 7.21
C VAL A 210 -2.15 -14.81 8.34
N THR A 211 -2.27 -16.13 8.44
CA THR A 211 -1.70 -16.97 9.49
C THR A 211 -0.77 -18.06 8.96
N THR A 212 -0.88 -18.42 7.69
CA THR A 212 0.00 -19.40 7.04
C THR A 212 1.38 -18.80 6.85
N ASN A 213 2.41 -19.47 7.38
CA ASN A 213 3.81 -19.03 7.30
C ASN A 213 4.45 -19.50 5.99
N LEU A 214 4.42 -18.64 4.97
CA LEU A 214 5.11 -18.86 3.70
C LEU A 214 6.39 -18.03 3.67
N GLN A 215 7.52 -18.70 3.47
CA GLN A 215 8.80 -18.10 3.12
C GLN A 215 9.08 -18.39 1.65
N MET A 216 9.21 -17.34 0.84
CA MET A 216 9.41 -17.47 -0.60
C MET A 216 10.75 -16.85 -1.02
N THR A 217 11.64 -17.68 -1.56
CA THR A 217 12.98 -17.30 -2.01
C THR A 217 13.04 -17.29 -3.53
N TYR A 218 13.40 -16.16 -4.12
CA TYR A 218 13.50 -16.01 -5.58
C TYR A 218 14.85 -16.54 -6.08
N ILE A 219 14.84 -17.34 -7.15
CA ILE A 219 16.05 -17.89 -7.76
C ILE A 219 16.01 -17.79 -9.29
N ASN A 220 17.19 -17.58 -9.89
CA ASN A 220 17.39 -17.47 -11.34
C ASN A 220 18.11 -18.71 -11.93
N TYR A 221 17.93 -19.88 -11.32
CA TYR A 221 18.41 -21.15 -11.84
C TYR A 221 17.30 -22.20 -11.80
N ASN A 222 17.42 -23.26 -12.60
CA ASN A 222 16.43 -24.32 -12.65
C ASN A 222 16.61 -25.29 -11.49
N GLN A 223 15.75 -25.17 -10.47
CA GLN A 223 15.74 -26.05 -9.31
C GLN A 223 15.14 -27.43 -9.57
N PHE A 224 14.46 -27.63 -10.70
CA PHE A 224 13.94 -28.93 -11.15
C PHE A 224 15.01 -29.78 -11.87
N SER A 225 16.20 -29.21 -12.15
CA SER A 225 17.34 -29.95 -12.74
C SER A 225 17.77 -31.13 -11.87
N SER A 226 17.43 -32.36 -12.29
CA SER A 226 17.83 -33.61 -11.63
C SER A 226 19.31 -33.95 -11.85
N GLY A 227 20.21 -32.96 -11.75
CA GLY A 227 21.65 -33.18 -11.80
C GLY A 227 22.11 -34.05 -10.62
N ASN A 228 21.97 -35.37 -10.77
CA ASN A 228 22.60 -36.59 -10.23
C ASN A 228 23.40 -36.55 -8.91
N GLY A 229 23.26 -35.52 -8.07
CA GLY A 229 23.84 -35.48 -6.74
C GLY A 229 22.87 -36.14 -5.77
N SER A 230 23.38 -36.99 -4.90
CA SER A 230 22.72 -37.49 -3.68
C SER A 230 22.37 -36.38 -2.67
N GLY A 231 22.07 -35.18 -3.15
CA GLY A 231 21.53 -34.06 -2.39
C GLY A 231 20.05 -33.92 -2.73
N SER A 232 19.28 -33.50 -1.75
CA SER A 232 17.83 -33.25 -1.75
C SER A 232 17.36 -32.19 -2.78
N LYS A 233 17.76 -32.29 -4.06
CA LYS A 233 17.10 -31.59 -5.16
C LYS A 233 15.78 -32.31 -5.50
N PRO A 234 14.72 -31.60 -5.91
CA PRO A 234 13.53 -32.28 -6.35
C PRO A 234 13.89 -33.10 -7.60
N PRO A 235 13.44 -34.35 -7.74
CA PRO A 235 13.53 -35.00 -9.02
C PRO A 235 12.83 -34.12 -10.06
N CYS A 236 13.44 -33.97 -11.24
CA CYS A 236 12.72 -33.50 -12.42
C CYS A 236 11.40 -34.29 -12.46
N PRO A 237 10.22 -33.63 -12.51
CA PRO A 237 8.97 -34.35 -12.40
C PRO A 237 8.95 -35.51 -13.42
N PRO A 238 8.50 -36.72 -13.06
CA PRO A 238 8.67 -37.89 -13.93
C PRO A 238 7.95 -37.77 -15.28
N TYR A 239 6.98 -36.86 -15.36
CA TYR A 239 6.25 -36.49 -16.57
C TYR A 239 6.95 -35.41 -17.42
N GLU A 240 8.03 -34.82 -16.92
CA GLU A 240 8.77 -33.71 -17.53
C GLU A 240 9.98 -34.23 -18.34
N ASN A 241 10.25 -33.65 -19.52
CA ASN A 241 11.47 -33.98 -20.27
C ASN A 241 12.70 -33.43 -19.53
N GLN A 242 13.73 -34.26 -19.37
CA GLN A 242 15.00 -33.90 -18.73
C GLN A 242 15.67 -32.64 -19.33
N GLU A 243 15.52 -32.39 -20.63
CA GLU A 243 15.98 -31.15 -21.29
C GLU A 243 15.30 -29.89 -20.70
N ASN A 244 14.09 -30.03 -20.18
CA ASN A 244 13.27 -28.97 -19.61
C ASN A 244 13.81 -28.57 -18.24
N CYS A 245 14.12 -29.59 -17.44
CA CYS A 245 14.78 -29.46 -16.14
C CYS A 245 16.22 -28.94 -16.26
N THR A 246 16.89 -29.07 -17.41
CA THR A 246 18.26 -28.57 -17.62
C THR A 246 18.33 -27.23 -18.37
N ALA A 247 17.20 -26.71 -18.84
CA ALA A 247 17.16 -25.47 -19.59
C ALA A 247 17.49 -24.25 -18.73
N LYS A 248 18.13 -23.26 -19.37
CA LYS A 248 18.41 -21.97 -18.77
C LYS A 248 17.10 -21.22 -18.52
N VAL A 249 16.83 -20.92 -17.25
CA VAL A 249 15.67 -20.13 -16.84
C VAL A 249 15.94 -18.64 -17.08
N PRO A 250 14.92 -17.86 -17.48
CA PRO A 250 15.07 -16.41 -17.54
C PRO A 250 15.22 -15.82 -16.13
N PRO A 251 15.96 -14.71 -15.96
CA PRO A 251 15.99 -14.00 -14.70
C PRO A 251 14.64 -13.33 -14.43
N PHE A 252 14.27 -13.19 -13.16
CA PHE A 252 13.12 -12.35 -12.78
C PHE A 252 13.29 -10.91 -13.27
N THR A 253 12.25 -10.38 -13.90
CA THR A 253 12.11 -8.93 -14.03
C THR A 253 11.55 -8.34 -12.73
N SER A 254 11.71 -7.03 -12.53
CA SER A 254 11.07 -6.32 -11.42
C SER A 254 9.56 -6.55 -11.38
N GLN A 255 8.90 -6.56 -12.54
CA GLN A 255 7.44 -6.73 -12.62
C GLN A 255 7.01 -8.17 -12.28
N ASP A 256 7.75 -9.18 -12.74
CA ASP A 256 7.48 -10.57 -12.41
C ASP A 256 7.53 -10.80 -10.90
N ALA A 257 8.59 -10.32 -10.24
CA ALA A 257 8.75 -10.46 -8.80
C ALA A 257 7.60 -9.78 -8.06
N LYS A 258 7.27 -8.53 -8.40
CA LYS A 258 6.15 -7.77 -7.82
C LYS A 258 4.82 -8.53 -7.95
N ASN A 259 4.52 -9.05 -9.13
CA ASN A 259 3.27 -9.75 -9.40
C ASN A 259 3.19 -11.09 -8.65
N LEU A 260 4.28 -11.86 -8.65
CA LEU A 260 4.37 -13.12 -7.92
C LEU A 260 4.19 -12.91 -6.41
N THR A 261 4.89 -11.94 -5.81
CA THR A 261 4.74 -11.62 -4.38
C THR A 261 3.29 -11.29 -4.03
N ASN A 262 2.65 -10.43 -4.82
CA ASN A 262 1.27 -10.02 -4.62
C ASN A 262 0.31 -11.22 -4.71
N LEU A 263 0.52 -12.09 -5.70
CA LEU A 263 -0.28 -13.28 -5.93
C LEU A 263 -0.17 -14.25 -4.76
N MET A 264 1.05 -14.55 -4.31
CA MET A 264 1.30 -15.48 -3.20
C MET A 264 0.75 -14.96 -1.88
N LEU A 265 0.86 -13.65 -1.60
CA LEU A 265 0.24 -13.05 -0.41
C LEU A 265 -1.28 -13.21 -0.42
N ASN A 266 -1.94 -12.94 -1.54
CA ASN A 266 -3.38 -13.16 -1.67
C ASN A 266 -3.75 -14.64 -1.58
N MET A 267 -2.93 -15.54 -2.14
CA MET A 267 -3.16 -16.98 -2.05
C MET A 267 -3.16 -17.46 -0.59
N MET A 268 -2.20 -17.02 0.23
CA MET A 268 -2.19 -17.34 1.66
C MET A 268 -3.43 -16.77 2.36
N ALA A 269 -3.82 -15.52 2.04
CA ALA A 269 -5.05 -14.93 2.58
C ALA A 269 -6.33 -15.71 2.20
N VAL A 270 -6.36 -16.33 1.01
CA VAL A 270 -7.47 -17.23 0.61
C VAL A 270 -7.48 -18.48 1.48
N PHE A 271 -6.35 -19.19 1.62
CA PHE A 271 -6.27 -20.40 2.43
C PHE A 271 -6.55 -20.15 3.92
N ASP A 272 -6.13 -19.00 4.46
CA ASP A 272 -6.40 -18.59 5.84
C ASP A 272 -7.83 -18.09 6.06
N SER A 273 -8.57 -17.79 4.98
CA SER A 273 -9.93 -17.27 5.12
C SER A 273 -10.88 -18.29 5.74
N LYS A 274 -11.83 -17.78 6.54
CA LYS A 274 -12.91 -18.60 7.08
C LYS A 274 -13.80 -19.18 5.98
N SER A 275 -14.01 -18.42 4.90
CA SER A 275 -14.76 -18.88 3.72
C SER A 275 -14.14 -20.12 3.08
N TRP A 276 -12.82 -20.18 2.95
CA TRP A 276 -12.14 -21.35 2.39
C TRP A 276 -12.21 -22.54 3.33
N GLU A 277 -11.97 -22.33 4.63
CA GLU A 277 -12.11 -23.38 5.64
C GLU A 277 -13.52 -23.98 5.66
N ASP A 278 -14.55 -23.14 5.63
CA ASP A 278 -15.95 -23.58 5.64
C ASP A 278 -16.32 -24.27 4.33
N ALA A 279 -15.81 -23.80 3.18
CA ALA A 279 -16.00 -24.50 1.91
C ALA A 279 -15.37 -25.90 1.94
N VAL A 280 -14.12 -26.04 2.40
CA VAL A 280 -13.47 -27.36 2.51
C VAL A 280 -14.19 -28.27 3.49
N LYS A 281 -14.61 -27.77 4.66
CA LYS A 281 -15.36 -28.56 5.67
C LYS A 281 -16.74 -29.01 5.18
N ASN A 282 -17.39 -28.21 4.34
CA ASN A 282 -18.74 -28.48 3.86
C ASN A 282 -18.76 -28.94 2.39
N ALA A 283 -17.61 -29.33 1.83
CA ALA A 283 -17.53 -29.82 0.46
C ALA A 283 -18.50 -31.01 0.28
N PRO A 284 -19.42 -30.96 -0.69
CA PRO A 284 -20.40 -32.05 -0.89
C PRO A 284 -19.79 -33.28 -1.59
N PHE A 285 -18.46 -33.34 -1.66
CA PHE A 285 -17.66 -34.38 -2.29
C PHE A 285 -16.43 -34.72 -1.44
N GLN A 286 -15.78 -35.84 -1.73
CA GLN A 286 -14.57 -36.28 -1.04
C GLN A 286 -13.33 -35.66 -1.68
N PHE A 287 -12.43 -35.12 -0.87
CA PHE A 287 -11.07 -34.84 -1.32
C PHE A 287 -10.29 -36.15 -1.37
N SER A 288 -9.51 -36.35 -2.41
CA SER A 288 -8.71 -37.55 -2.58
C SER A 288 -7.41 -37.27 -3.30
N ASP A 289 -6.40 -38.06 -2.96
CA ASP A 289 -5.10 -38.09 -3.61
C ASP A 289 -4.45 -39.46 -3.41
N ASN A 290 -3.52 -39.83 -4.29
CA ASN A 290 -2.77 -41.06 -4.19
C ASN A 290 -1.31 -40.82 -4.61
N ASN A 291 -0.36 -41.38 -3.87
CA ASN A 291 1.08 -41.29 -4.14
C ASN A 291 1.52 -41.99 -5.43
N LEU A 292 0.62 -42.71 -6.11
CA LEU A 292 0.86 -43.18 -7.47
C LEU A 292 1.05 -41.98 -8.41
N SER A 293 2.30 -41.75 -8.84
CA SER A 293 2.69 -40.62 -9.70
C SER A 293 2.10 -40.65 -11.10
N ALA A 294 1.56 -41.80 -11.54
CA ALA A 294 1.00 -41.93 -12.87
C ALA A 294 -0.29 -41.10 -12.97
N PRO A 295 -0.32 -40.09 -13.86
CA PRO A 295 -1.51 -39.28 -14.05
C PRO A 295 -2.67 -40.10 -14.60
N CYS A 296 -3.88 -39.65 -14.25
CA CYS A 296 -5.09 -40.43 -14.41
C CYS A 296 -5.50 -40.80 -15.84
N TYR A 297 -4.89 -40.18 -16.86
CA TYR A 297 -5.19 -40.46 -18.26
C TYR A 297 -4.63 -41.79 -18.78
N SER A 298 -3.68 -42.41 -18.07
CA SER A 298 -2.98 -43.62 -18.55
C SER A 298 -3.61 -44.93 -18.07
N ASN A 299 -4.28 -44.92 -16.91
CA ASN A 299 -4.98 -46.07 -16.35
C ASN A 299 -6.11 -45.62 -15.41
N TYR A 300 -7.29 -45.38 -15.97
CA TYR A 300 -8.47 -44.91 -15.22
C TYR A 300 -8.87 -45.86 -14.08
N SER A 301 -8.54 -47.16 -14.17
CA SER A 301 -8.86 -48.17 -13.14
C SER A 301 -8.07 -48.04 -11.83
N THR A 302 -7.11 -47.12 -11.76
CA THR A 302 -6.36 -46.78 -10.53
C THR A 302 -6.61 -45.35 -10.05
N CYS A 303 -7.53 -44.63 -10.69
CA CYS A 303 -7.81 -43.22 -10.42
C CYS A 303 -8.75 -43.01 -9.25
N VAL A 304 -8.28 -42.33 -8.22
CA VAL A 304 -9.05 -42.06 -7.00
C VAL A 304 -9.88 -40.78 -7.09
N ASN A 305 -10.09 -40.22 -8.29
CA ASN A 305 -10.99 -39.09 -8.51
C ASN A 305 -12.43 -39.46 -8.14
N PRO A 306 -13.16 -38.60 -7.40
CA PRO A 306 -14.58 -38.82 -7.12
C PRO A 306 -15.42 -38.96 -8.40
N TYR A 307 -16.42 -39.84 -8.37
CA TYR A 307 -17.47 -39.96 -9.38
C TYR A 307 -18.42 -38.77 -9.37
N ASN A 308 -19.33 -38.63 -10.33
CA ASN A 308 -20.22 -37.46 -10.38
C ASN A 308 -21.06 -37.25 -9.11
N ASP A 309 -21.31 -38.30 -8.32
CA ASP A 309 -22.02 -38.18 -7.05
C ASP A 309 -21.21 -37.50 -5.92
N GLY A 310 -19.89 -37.31 -6.07
CA GLY A 310 -19.03 -36.75 -5.02
C GLY A 310 -18.19 -37.78 -4.27
N LEU A 311 -18.28 -39.08 -4.57
CA LEU A 311 -17.60 -40.12 -3.83
C LEU A 311 -16.53 -40.84 -4.66
N VAL A 312 -15.44 -41.23 -4.01
CA VAL A 312 -14.48 -42.18 -4.59
C VAL A 312 -15.04 -43.59 -4.44
N ASP A 313 -14.80 -44.43 -5.44
CA ASP A 313 -15.24 -45.82 -5.40
C ASP A 313 -14.69 -46.56 -4.15
N PRO A 314 -15.54 -47.17 -3.31
CA PRO A 314 -15.10 -47.98 -2.17
C PRO A 314 -14.12 -49.10 -2.54
N LYS A 315 -14.22 -49.70 -3.73
CA LYS A 315 -13.27 -50.72 -4.20
C LYS A 315 -11.91 -50.11 -4.53
N LEU A 316 -11.86 -48.90 -5.08
CA LEU A 316 -10.59 -48.21 -5.35
C LEU A 316 -9.91 -47.79 -4.05
N ILE A 317 -10.67 -47.37 -3.04
CA ILE A 317 -10.15 -47.13 -1.70
C ILE A 317 -9.53 -48.42 -1.13
N ALA A 318 -10.21 -49.56 -1.27
CA ALA A 318 -9.71 -50.84 -0.78
C ALA A 318 -8.49 -51.38 -1.56
N LYS A 319 -8.46 -51.18 -2.88
CA LYS A 319 -7.38 -51.62 -3.78
C LYS A 319 -6.06 -50.88 -3.52
N ASN A 320 -6.14 -49.60 -3.18
CA ASN A 320 -4.97 -48.77 -2.88
C ASN A 320 -4.55 -48.85 -1.39
N LYS A 321 -5.07 -49.84 -0.65
CA LYS A 321 -4.73 -49.99 0.76
C LYS A 321 -3.26 -50.38 0.92
N GLY A 322 -2.48 -49.57 1.63
CA GLY A 322 -1.03 -49.65 1.78
C GLY A 322 -0.21 -48.66 0.92
N ASP A 323 -0.80 -48.10 -0.14
CA ASP A 323 -0.18 -47.11 -1.03
C ASP A 323 -0.61 -45.68 -0.69
N GLU A 324 -1.22 -45.49 0.49
CA GLU A 324 -1.90 -44.25 0.82
C GLU A 324 -0.94 -43.10 1.15
N TYR A 325 -1.46 -41.87 1.13
CA TYR A 325 -0.71 -40.69 1.52
C TYR A 325 -0.29 -40.84 2.99
N ASN A 326 1.01 -40.96 3.25
CA ASN A 326 1.55 -40.99 4.61
C ASN A 326 1.41 -39.58 5.20
N ILE A 327 0.34 -39.37 5.96
CA ILE A 327 0.25 -38.23 6.86
C ILE A 327 1.07 -38.60 8.11
N GLU A 328 1.95 -37.71 8.56
CA GLU A 328 2.65 -37.88 9.83
C GLU A 328 1.67 -38.28 10.95
N ASN A 329 2.15 -39.08 11.90
CA ASN A 329 1.45 -39.71 13.04
C ASN A 329 1.03 -41.19 12.89
N GLY A 330 1.51 -41.90 11.86
CA GLY A 330 1.37 -43.36 11.80
C GLY A 330 -0.08 -43.84 11.70
N GLN A 331 -1.00 -42.95 11.30
CA GLN A 331 -2.34 -43.34 10.91
C GLN A 331 -2.26 -43.89 9.49
N THR A 332 -2.80 -45.10 9.31
CA THR A 332 -3.00 -45.74 8.01
C THR A 332 -3.64 -44.70 7.08
N GLY A 333 -2.88 -44.21 6.08
CA GLY A 333 -3.41 -43.23 5.16
C GLY A 333 -4.66 -43.79 4.48
N SER A 334 -5.56 -42.93 4.04
CA SER A 334 -6.56 -43.30 3.03
C SER A 334 -6.25 -42.49 1.79
N VAL A 335 -6.61 -43.00 0.62
CA VAL A 335 -6.68 -42.15 -0.58
C VAL A 335 -7.73 -41.05 -0.44
N ILE A 336 -8.66 -41.18 0.52
CA ILE A 336 -9.59 -40.12 0.94
C ILE A 336 -8.92 -39.23 1.97
N LEU A 337 -8.85 -37.93 1.68
CA LEU A 337 -8.33 -36.92 2.58
C LEU A 337 -9.46 -36.37 3.42
N THR A 338 -9.27 -36.24 4.74
CA THR A 338 -10.25 -35.55 5.56
C THR A 338 -10.18 -34.05 5.29
N PRO A 339 -11.28 -33.29 5.46
CA PRO A 339 -11.23 -31.83 5.36
C PRO A 339 -10.17 -31.20 6.27
N GLN A 340 -9.91 -31.81 7.43
CA GLN A 340 -8.90 -31.33 8.37
C GLN A 340 -7.48 -31.53 7.85
N ASP A 341 -7.20 -32.64 7.16
CA ASP A 341 -5.89 -32.89 6.53
C ASP A 341 -5.65 -31.91 5.39
N VAL A 342 -6.68 -31.63 4.57
CA VAL A 342 -6.62 -30.63 3.51
C VAL A 342 -6.33 -29.24 4.09
N ILE A 343 -7.07 -28.83 5.13
CA ILE A 343 -6.86 -27.53 5.77
C ILE A 343 -5.46 -27.44 6.39
N TYR A 344 -5.00 -28.50 7.05
CA TYR A 344 -3.68 -28.54 7.66
C TYR A 344 -2.57 -28.41 6.61
N SER A 345 -2.64 -29.19 5.53
CA SER A 345 -1.64 -29.17 4.46
C SER A 345 -1.49 -27.79 3.80
N TYR A 346 -2.60 -27.10 3.52
CA TYR A 346 -2.57 -25.77 2.91
C TYR A 346 -2.28 -24.61 3.89
N ARG A 347 -2.18 -24.91 5.20
CA ARG A 347 -1.83 -23.94 6.26
C ARG A 347 -0.54 -24.29 7.00
N VAL A 348 0.23 -25.25 6.49
CA VAL A 348 1.52 -25.64 7.04
C VAL A 348 2.55 -24.54 6.84
N THR A 349 3.58 -24.48 7.69
CA THR A 349 4.77 -23.65 7.40
C THR A 349 5.39 -24.14 6.09
N ASN A 350 5.63 -23.24 5.14
CA ASN A 350 6.06 -23.60 3.80
C ASN A 350 7.25 -22.74 3.34
N ASN A 351 8.34 -23.39 2.95
CA ASN A 351 9.53 -22.78 2.39
C ASN A 351 9.60 -23.08 0.89
N LEU A 352 9.38 -22.06 0.07
CA LEU A 352 9.23 -22.20 -1.36
C LEU A 352 10.38 -21.52 -2.12
N TYR A 353 11.08 -22.30 -2.95
CA TYR A 353 12.01 -21.76 -3.94
C TYR A 353 11.26 -21.51 -5.24
N VAL A 354 11.27 -20.25 -5.72
CA VAL A 354 10.53 -19.84 -6.91
C VAL A 354 11.44 -19.39 -8.04
N ASN A 355 11.13 -19.81 -9.27
CA ASN A 355 11.84 -19.39 -10.48
C ASN A 355 10.85 -19.07 -11.60
N LEU A 356 11.33 -18.34 -12.62
CA LEU A 356 10.61 -18.24 -13.88
C LEU A 356 10.94 -19.42 -14.78
N LEU A 357 9.94 -19.90 -15.53
CA LEU A 357 10.13 -20.91 -16.56
C LEU A 357 10.37 -20.24 -17.93
N PRO A 358 11.20 -20.85 -18.80
CA PRO A 358 11.34 -20.40 -20.18
C PRO A 358 10.02 -20.57 -20.95
N PRO A 359 9.66 -19.66 -21.88
CA PRO A 359 8.46 -19.81 -22.72
C PRO A 359 8.49 -21.12 -23.52
N ARG A 360 7.46 -21.96 -23.34
CA ARG A 360 7.33 -23.28 -23.99
C ARG A 360 5.87 -23.56 -24.39
N GLY A 361 5.68 -24.55 -25.25
CA GLY A 361 4.44 -24.82 -25.98
C GLY A 361 3.43 -25.75 -25.29
N GLY A 362 3.23 -25.67 -23.98
CA GLY A 362 2.19 -26.49 -23.32
C GLY A 362 2.04 -26.23 -21.84
N ASP A 363 3.15 -26.30 -21.10
CA ASP A 363 3.12 -26.24 -19.63
C ASP A 363 3.33 -24.82 -19.10
N LEU A 364 2.46 -24.42 -18.17
CA LEU A 364 2.33 -23.05 -17.68
C LEU A 364 3.07 -22.81 -16.37
N GLY A 365 3.37 -23.89 -15.64
CA GLY A 365 4.13 -23.90 -14.42
C GLY A 365 4.70 -25.29 -14.13
N LEU A 366 5.44 -25.40 -13.03
CA LEU A 366 5.94 -26.66 -12.47
C LEU A 366 5.96 -26.54 -10.95
N GLY A 367 5.40 -27.52 -10.25
CA GLY A 367 5.50 -27.64 -8.80
C GLY A 367 6.15 -28.95 -8.37
N SER A 368 6.87 -28.93 -7.25
CA SER A 368 7.43 -30.14 -6.65
C SER A 368 7.66 -29.95 -5.16
N GLN A 369 7.40 -30.97 -4.35
CA GLN A 369 7.77 -31.01 -2.94
C GLN A 369 9.23 -31.49 -2.81
N TYR A 370 10.00 -30.82 -1.96
CA TYR A 370 11.33 -31.25 -1.55
C TYR A 370 11.22 -32.26 -0.41
N GLY A 371 11.72 -33.47 -0.64
CA GLY A 371 11.60 -34.55 0.35
C GLY A 371 10.17 -35.08 0.45
N GLY A 372 9.97 -36.08 1.30
CA GLY A 372 8.61 -36.52 1.67
C GLY A 372 8.02 -35.60 2.74
N PRO A 373 6.71 -35.72 3.05
CA PRO A 373 6.14 -35.04 4.20
C PRO A 373 6.94 -35.46 5.43
N ASN A 374 7.69 -34.49 5.98
CA ASN A 374 8.29 -34.44 7.30
C ASN A 374 8.61 -35.82 7.93
N GLY A 375 9.87 -36.22 7.82
CA GLY A 375 10.35 -37.44 8.48
C GLY A 375 10.30 -37.32 10.00
N PRO A 376 10.48 -38.43 10.75
CA PRO A 376 10.51 -38.39 12.21
C PRO A 376 11.55 -37.38 12.73
N GLY A 377 11.08 -36.34 13.43
CA GLY A 377 11.94 -35.29 14.00
C GLY A 377 12.03 -34.01 13.16
N ASP A 378 11.28 -33.91 12.07
CA ASP A 378 11.08 -32.65 11.35
C ASP A 378 10.25 -31.66 12.20
N ASP A 379 10.41 -30.36 11.96
CA ASP A 379 9.70 -29.31 12.71
C ASP A 379 8.27 -29.04 12.19
N GLY A 380 7.84 -29.81 11.18
CA GLY A 380 6.57 -29.65 10.52
C GLY A 380 6.62 -28.80 9.24
N THR A 381 7.78 -28.28 8.84
CA THR A 381 7.91 -27.36 7.70
C THR A 381 7.96 -28.06 6.35
N ASN A 382 7.00 -27.74 5.47
CA ASN A 382 7.05 -28.14 4.06
C ASN A 382 8.13 -27.36 3.30
N PHE A 383 8.86 -28.04 2.42
CA PHE A 383 9.75 -27.41 1.45
C PHE A 383 9.24 -27.70 0.04
N GLY A 384 9.17 -26.68 -0.82
CA GLY A 384 8.68 -26.82 -2.19
C GLY A 384 9.48 -26.03 -3.22
N ALA A 385 9.34 -26.42 -4.48
CA ALA A 385 9.82 -25.71 -5.66
C ALA A 385 8.64 -25.34 -6.55
N LEU A 386 8.55 -24.07 -6.95
CA LEU A 386 7.52 -23.58 -7.86
C LEU A 386 8.14 -22.78 -9.02
N GLY A 387 7.93 -23.25 -10.24
CA GLY A 387 8.27 -22.57 -11.47
C GLY A 387 7.02 -22.02 -12.15
N ILE A 388 7.06 -20.77 -12.59
CA ILE A 388 5.91 -20.14 -13.27
C ILE A 388 6.37 -19.49 -14.57
N LEU A 389 5.57 -19.61 -15.62
CA LEU A 389 5.79 -18.90 -16.87
C LEU A 389 5.39 -17.41 -16.71
N SER A 390 6.35 -16.49 -16.92
CA SER A 390 6.20 -15.04 -16.66
C SER A 390 4.88 -14.41 -17.15
N PRO A 391 4.42 -14.63 -18.41
CA PRO A 391 3.12 -14.14 -18.87
C PRO A 391 1.94 -14.42 -17.92
N PHE A 392 1.93 -15.55 -17.22
CA PHE A 392 0.84 -15.94 -16.31
C PHE A 392 0.88 -15.23 -14.96
N LEU A 393 1.91 -14.44 -14.69
CA LEU A 393 1.95 -13.52 -13.56
C LEU A 393 1.24 -12.19 -13.86
N ASP A 394 0.79 -11.95 -15.09
CA ASP A 394 0.04 -10.74 -15.42
C ASP A 394 -1.35 -10.74 -14.72
N PRO A 395 -1.64 -9.75 -13.86
CA PRO A 395 -2.93 -9.64 -13.20
C PRO A 395 -4.13 -9.58 -14.16
N GLU A 396 -3.97 -9.03 -15.37
CA GLU A 396 -5.07 -9.00 -16.35
C GLU A 396 -5.40 -10.41 -16.88
N ILE A 397 -4.40 -11.28 -16.94
CA ILE A 397 -4.57 -12.68 -17.34
C ILE A 397 -5.24 -13.48 -16.22
N LEU A 398 -4.91 -13.19 -14.96
CA LEU A 398 -5.43 -13.90 -13.79
C LEU A 398 -6.79 -13.40 -13.31
N PHE A 399 -7.08 -12.10 -13.46
CA PHE A 399 -8.24 -11.42 -12.88
C PHE A 399 -9.06 -10.62 -13.90
N GLY A 400 -8.82 -10.84 -15.19
CA GLY A 400 -9.48 -10.16 -16.29
C GLY A 400 -9.09 -8.69 -16.41
N LYS A 401 -9.57 -8.02 -17.46
CA LYS A 401 -9.22 -6.60 -17.76
C LYS A 401 -9.60 -5.61 -16.65
N GLU A 402 -10.70 -5.90 -15.94
CA GLU A 402 -11.17 -5.07 -14.83
C GLU A 402 -10.50 -5.45 -13.50
N LEU A 403 -9.59 -6.44 -13.50
CA LEU A 403 -8.79 -6.90 -12.35
C LEU A 403 -9.61 -7.37 -11.14
N ASN A 404 -10.88 -7.71 -11.35
CA ASN A 404 -11.83 -8.08 -10.30
C ASN A 404 -12.55 -9.42 -10.57
N LYS A 405 -12.17 -10.15 -11.62
CA LYS A 405 -12.81 -11.41 -11.98
C LYS A 405 -11.79 -12.51 -12.22
N VAL A 406 -11.76 -13.50 -11.35
CA VAL A 406 -10.92 -14.70 -11.48
C VAL A 406 -11.10 -15.33 -12.86
N ALA A 407 -10.01 -15.36 -13.62
CA ALA A 407 -9.89 -16.09 -14.86
C ALA A 407 -9.53 -17.55 -14.51
N ILE A 408 -10.58 -18.37 -14.36
CA ILE A 408 -10.49 -19.72 -13.78
C ILE A 408 -9.39 -20.56 -14.44
N MET A 409 -9.27 -20.52 -15.77
CA MET A 409 -8.27 -21.34 -16.47
C MET A 409 -6.85 -20.99 -16.05
N GLN A 410 -6.51 -19.70 -15.96
CA GLN A 410 -5.14 -19.26 -15.73
C GLN A 410 -4.76 -19.28 -14.25
N LEU A 411 -5.67 -18.89 -13.35
CA LEU A 411 -5.42 -19.01 -11.91
C LEU A 411 -5.36 -20.47 -11.46
N ARG A 412 -6.13 -21.36 -12.09
CA ARG A 412 -6.14 -22.80 -11.79
C ARG A 412 -4.75 -23.39 -11.90
N ASP A 413 -4.02 -23.07 -12.96
CA ASP A 413 -2.73 -23.71 -13.22
C ASP A 413 -1.72 -23.34 -12.12
N ILE A 414 -1.78 -22.12 -11.58
CA ILE A 414 -0.91 -21.74 -10.45
C ILE A 414 -1.31 -22.48 -9.16
N ILE A 415 -2.60 -22.67 -8.89
CA ILE A 415 -3.07 -23.45 -7.73
C ILE A 415 -2.72 -24.93 -7.91
N HIS A 416 -2.82 -25.45 -9.13
CA HIS A 416 -2.38 -26.80 -9.51
C HIS A 416 -0.91 -27.01 -9.17
N GLU A 417 -0.03 -26.12 -9.65
CA GLU A 417 1.39 -26.23 -9.34
C GLU A 417 1.67 -26.05 -7.85
N TYR A 418 0.96 -25.14 -7.17
CA TYR A 418 1.10 -24.99 -5.73
C TYR A 418 0.72 -26.28 -4.99
N GLY A 419 -0.31 -27.01 -5.45
CA GLY A 419 -0.67 -28.32 -4.90
C GLY A 419 0.49 -29.34 -4.98
N HIS A 420 1.26 -29.33 -6.07
CA HIS A 420 2.46 -30.16 -6.18
C HIS A 420 3.57 -29.75 -5.21
N THR A 421 3.67 -28.48 -4.82
CA THR A 421 4.63 -28.05 -3.78
C THR A 421 4.32 -28.62 -2.40
N LEU A 422 3.08 -29.09 -2.20
CA LEU A 422 2.60 -29.76 -0.99
C LEU A 422 2.59 -31.29 -1.13
N GLY A 423 3.08 -31.82 -2.26
CA GLY A 423 3.20 -33.25 -2.50
C GLY A 423 1.95 -33.92 -3.09
N TYR A 424 0.89 -33.16 -3.40
CA TYR A 424 -0.29 -33.73 -4.05
C TYR A 424 0.01 -34.12 -5.49
N THR A 425 -0.57 -35.23 -5.96
CA THR A 425 -0.29 -35.78 -7.29
C THR A 425 -1.39 -35.45 -8.30
N HIS A 426 -1.28 -36.01 -9.50
CA HIS A 426 -2.32 -35.95 -10.55
C HIS A 426 -3.42 -37.00 -10.39
N ASN A 427 -3.33 -37.88 -9.38
CA ASN A 427 -4.27 -38.96 -9.13
C ASN A 427 -5.15 -38.62 -7.93
N GLY A 428 -6.16 -37.79 -8.18
CA GLY A 428 -6.98 -37.18 -7.16
C GLY A 428 -7.51 -35.82 -7.62
N ASN A 429 -8.29 -35.18 -6.76
CA ASN A 429 -8.89 -33.88 -7.03
C ASN A 429 -8.24 -32.73 -6.23
N MET A 430 -6.99 -32.94 -5.77
CA MET A 430 -6.22 -31.93 -5.05
C MET A 430 -5.48 -30.98 -5.98
N THR A 431 -5.01 -31.46 -7.13
CA THR A 431 -4.36 -30.65 -8.18
C THR A 431 -5.27 -30.43 -9.39
N TYR A 432 -6.48 -30.95 -9.41
CA TYR A 432 -7.35 -30.88 -10.58
C TYR A 432 -8.82 -30.65 -10.24
N GLN A 433 -9.57 -30.16 -11.23
CA GLN A 433 -11.03 -30.03 -11.20
C GLN A 433 -11.65 -31.12 -12.07
N ARG A 434 -11.17 -32.35 -11.89
CA ARG A 434 -11.43 -33.45 -12.82
C ARG A 434 -12.89 -33.91 -12.80
N VAL A 435 -13.49 -33.97 -13.98
CA VAL A 435 -14.84 -34.48 -14.23
C VAL A 435 -14.75 -35.57 -15.30
N ARG A 436 -15.26 -36.76 -14.97
CA ARG A 436 -15.25 -37.94 -15.86
C ARG A 436 -16.23 -37.76 -17.02
N MET A 437 -15.75 -38.01 -18.24
CA MET A 437 -16.50 -37.96 -19.49
C MET A 437 -16.72 -39.37 -20.02
N CYS A 438 -17.96 -39.67 -20.41
CA CYS A 438 -18.42 -40.96 -20.89
C CYS A 438 -18.95 -40.86 -22.31
N GLU A 439 -18.82 -41.96 -23.03
CA GLU A 439 -19.35 -42.14 -24.37
C GLU A 439 -20.18 -43.42 -24.45
N GLU A 440 -21.35 -43.32 -25.09
CA GLU A 440 -22.23 -44.45 -25.38
C GLU A 440 -22.37 -44.62 -26.89
N ASN A 441 -22.10 -45.81 -27.42
CA ASN A 441 -22.29 -46.18 -28.82
C ASN A 441 -21.64 -45.21 -29.85
N ASN A 442 -20.40 -44.75 -29.60
CA ASN A 442 -19.71 -43.72 -30.40
C ASN A 442 -20.49 -42.39 -30.50
N GLY A 443 -21.29 -42.08 -29.48
CA GLY A 443 -22.01 -40.82 -29.34
C GLY A 443 -21.10 -39.64 -28.98
N PRO A 444 -21.67 -38.45 -28.73
CA PRO A 444 -20.89 -37.35 -28.19
C PRO A 444 -20.42 -37.67 -26.77
N GLU A 445 -19.23 -37.20 -26.41
CA GLU A 445 -18.77 -37.27 -25.02
C GLU A 445 -19.66 -36.39 -24.13
N GLU A 446 -20.30 -37.02 -23.14
CA GLU A 446 -21.08 -36.34 -22.12
C GLU A 446 -20.46 -36.59 -20.74
N ARG A 447 -20.84 -35.79 -19.74
CA ARG A 447 -20.46 -36.11 -18.35
C ARG A 447 -20.98 -37.50 -18.01
N CYS A 448 -20.14 -38.34 -17.41
CA CYS A 448 -20.56 -39.63 -16.90
C CYS A 448 -21.75 -39.49 -15.93
N LYS A 449 -22.67 -40.45 -15.90
CA LYS A 449 -23.81 -40.47 -14.98
C LYS A 449 -23.72 -41.72 -14.11
N GLY A 450 -23.89 -41.54 -12.81
CA GLY A 450 -23.65 -42.62 -11.84
C GLY A 450 -22.19 -43.09 -11.87
N GLY A 451 -22.00 -44.40 -11.88
CA GLY A 451 -20.69 -45.05 -11.84
C GLY A 451 -20.68 -46.18 -10.83
N LYS A 452 -20.38 -47.40 -11.29
CA LYS A 452 -20.17 -48.58 -10.45
C LYS A 452 -19.21 -49.54 -11.13
N ILE A 453 -18.48 -50.32 -10.34
CA ILE A 453 -17.68 -51.41 -10.88
C ILE A 453 -18.54 -52.66 -11.02
N GLU A 454 -18.67 -53.15 -12.25
CA GLU A 454 -19.31 -54.41 -12.60
C GLU A 454 -18.28 -55.45 -13.05
N GLN A 455 -18.67 -56.72 -13.00
CA GLN A 455 -17.90 -57.82 -13.57
C GLN A 455 -18.37 -58.03 -15.01
N VAL A 456 -17.53 -57.66 -15.97
CA VAL A 456 -17.78 -57.86 -17.40
C VAL A 456 -16.72 -58.84 -17.90
N ASP A 457 -17.14 -60.00 -18.41
CA ASP A 457 -16.25 -61.05 -18.93
C ASP A 457 -15.13 -61.51 -17.95
N GLY A 458 -15.41 -61.48 -16.65
CA GLY A 458 -14.46 -61.85 -15.60
C GLY A 458 -13.40 -60.80 -15.30
N GLN A 459 -13.49 -59.62 -15.92
CA GLN A 459 -12.73 -58.43 -15.57
C GLN A 459 -13.63 -57.43 -14.83
N GLU A 460 -13.08 -56.79 -13.81
CA GLU A 460 -13.75 -55.65 -13.19
C GLU A 460 -13.65 -54.44 -14.12
N VAL A 461 -14.81 -53.96 -14.58
CA VAL A 461 -14.93 -52.79 -15.45
C VAL A 461 -15.83 -51.78 -14.76
N GLN A 462 -15.42 -50.52 -14.82
CA GLN A 462 -16.19 -49.40 -14.33
C GLN A 462 -17.24 -49.02 -15.39
N VAL A 463 -18.51 -49.06 -15.01
CA VAL A 463 -19.66 -48.82 -15.89
C VAL A 463 -20.44 -47.60 -15.40
N PHE A 464 -20.85 -46.75 -16.33
CA PHE A 464 -21.66 -45.56 -16.07
C PHE A 464 -23.00 -45.69 -16.78
N ASP A 465 -24.01 -44.97 -16.29
CA ASP A 465 -25.39 -45.05 -16.80
C ASP A 465 -25.51 -44.58 -18.26
N ASN A 466 -24.56 -43.78 -18.74
CA ASN A 466 -24.46 -43.27 -20.12
C ASN A 466 -23.17 -43.72 -20.82
N GLY A 467 -22.76 -44.97 -20.61
CA GLY A 467 -21.69 -45.61 -21.37
C GLY A 467 -20.40 -45.84 -20.58
N HIS A 468 -19.26 -45.76 -21.26
CA HIS A 468 -17.95 -46.05 -20.69
C HIS A 468 -17.12 -44.77 -20.59
N GLU A 469 -16.30 -44.66 -19.54
CA GLU A 469 -15.39 -43.52 -19.38
C GLU A 469 -14.35 -43.54 -20.50
N VAL A 470 -14.28 -42.43 -21.23
CA VAL A 470 -13.34 -42.27 -22.35
C VAL A 470 -12.20 -41.31 -21.99
N ARG A 471 -12.48 -40.33 -21.13
CA ARG A 471 -11.47 -39.42 -20.57
C ARG A 471 -11.95 -38.74 -19.30
N ASP A 472 -11.02 -38.14 -18.58
CA ASP A 472 -11.25 -37.24 -17.46
C ASP A 472 -10.66 -35.85 -17.81
N THR A 473 -11.36 -34.76 -17.51
CA THR A 473 -11.02 -33.42 -18.01
C THR A 473 -11.17 -32.31 -16.97
N ASP A 474 -10.33 -31.28 -17.08
CA ASP A 474 -10.35 -30.07 -16.27
C ASP A 474 -11.15 -28.94 -16.96
N GLY A 475 -12.42 -28.76 -16.63
CA GLY A 475 -13.14 -27.61 -17.20
C GLY A 475 -14.65 -27.56 -17.01
N SER A 476 -15.22 -28.32 -16.08
CA SER A 476 -16.67 -28.35 -15.87
C SER A 476 -17.01 -28.19 -14.40
N PHE A 477 -18.18 -27.60 -14.12
CA PHE A 477 -18.80 -27.71 -12.80
C PHE A 477 -19.08 -29.17 -12.47
N TYR A 478 -19.37 -29.47 -11.22
CA TYR A 478 -19.63 -30.82 -10.75
C TYR A 478 -21.08 -30.90 -10.26
N ASP A 479 -21.75 -32.02 -10.54
CA ASP A 479 -23.18 -32.20 -10.27
C ASP A 479 -23.37 -33.38 -9.33
N VAL A 480 -23.42 -33.04 -8.05
CA VAL A 480 -23.56 -34.01 -6.94
C VAL A 480 -25.01 -34.24 -6.55
N CYS A 481 -25.98 -33.75 -7.33
CA CYS A 481 -27.39 -33.77 -6.95
C CYS A 481 -27.92 -35.19 -6.72
N SER A 482 -27.32 -36.22 -7.30
CA SER A 482 -27.70 -37.62 -7.07
C SER A 482 -27.55 -38.07 -5.60
N ARG A 483 -26.75 -37.37 -4.79
CA ARG A 483 -26.48 -37.69 -3.38
C ARG A 483 -27.28 -36.89 -2.36
N PHE A 484 -28.04 -35.87 -2.79
CA PHE A 484 -28.69 -34.93 -1.87
C PHE A 484 -30.18 -34.72 -2.19
N GLY A 485 -30.97 -34.49 -1.15
CA GLY A 485 -32.37 -34.05 -1.27
C GLY A 485 -33.40 -35.14 -1.61
N GLY A 486 -32.98 -36.37 -1.90
CA GLY A 486 -33.85 -37.53 -2.06
C GLY A 486 -34.33 -38.15 -0.73
N GLN A 487 -35.24 -39.13 -0.82
CA GLN A 487 -35.69 -39.90 0.34
C GLN A 487 -34.50 -40.67 0.95
N ASN A 488 -34.27 -40.50 2.26
CA ASN A 488 -33.11 -41.05 3.01
C ASN A 488 -31.73 -40.52 2.57
N GLN A 489 -31.68 -39.45 1.78
CA GLN A 489 -30.43 -38.78 1.43
C GLN A 489 -30.16 -37.58 2.37
N PRO A 490 -28.89 -37.21 2.58
CA PRO A 490 -28.56 -36.00 3.32
C PRO A 490 -29.08 -34.73 2.63
N ALA A 491 -29.27 -33.68 3.42
CA ALA A 491 -29.51 -32.34 2.89
C ALA A 491 -28.24 -31.78 2.23
N PHE A 492 -28.41 -31.00 1.16
CA PHE A 492 -27.29 -30.34 0.48
C PHE A 492 -26.65 -29.27 1.41
N PRO A 493 -25.31 -29.26 1.58
CA PRO A 493 -24.63 -28.42 2.57
C PRO A 493 -24.45 -26.96 2.09
N SER A 494 -25.55 -26.23 1.91
CA SER A 494 -25.56 -24.81 1.50
C SER A 494 -25.82 -23.84 2.65
N SER A 495 -26.12 -24.33 3.86
CA SER A 495 -26.70 -23.55 4.95
C SER A 495 -25.69 -22.81 5.85
N TYR A 496 -24.51 -22.45 5.33
CA TYR A 496 -23.51 -21.67 6.07
C TYR A 496 -23.32 -20.27 5.46
N PRO A 497 -22.94 -19.26 6.27
CA PRO A 497 -22.79 -17.88 5.79
C PRO A 497 -21.84 -17.80 4.60
N ASN A 498 -22.26 -17.09 3.54
CA ASN A 498 -21.48 -16.93 2.30
C ASN A 498 -21.07 -18.28 1.68
N SER A 499 -21.90 -19.32 1.78
CA SER A 499 -21.62 -20.58 1.09
C SER A 499 -21.42 -20.36 -0.41
N ILE A 500 -20.35 -20.95 -0.95
CA ILE A 500 -20.13 -21.03 -2.41
C ILE A 500 -20.99 -22.13 -3.04
N TYR A 501 -21.54 -23.05 -2.25
CA TYR A 501 -22.38 -24.16 -2.68
C TYR A 501 -23.85 -23.72 -2.66
N THR A 502 -24.24 -22.92 -3.64
CA THR A 502 -25.62 -22.41 -3.73
C THR A 502 -26.60 -23.44 -4.30
N ASP A 503 -26.12 -24.27 -5.22
CA ASP A 503 -26.88 -25.36 -5.86
C ASP A 503 -25.99 -26.59 -6.09
N CYS A 504 -26.56 -27.79 -5.95
CA CYS A 504 -25.84 -29.06 -6.14
C CYS A 504 -25.36 -29.30 -7.57
N SER A 505 -25.98 -28.63 -8.56
CA SER A 505 -25.63 -28.73 -9.98
C SER A 505 -24.44 -27.84 -10.39
N GLN A 506 -24.06 -26.88 -9.54
CA GLN A 506 -23.03 -25.87 -9.81
C GLN A 506 -21.88 -25.93 -8.80
N VAL A 507 -21.60 -27.11 -8.25
CA VAL A 507 -20.53 -27.30 -7.27
C VAL A 507 -19.18 -27.16 -7.97
N PRO A 508 -18.25 -26.33 -7.48
CA PRO A 508 -16.88 -26.33 -7.98
C PRO A 508 -16.18 -27.66 -7.67
N ALA A 509 -15.61 -28.32 -8.68
CA ALA A 509 -14.97 -29.62 -8.53
C ALA A 509 -13.57 -29.52 -7.92
N GLY A 510 -13.23 -30.42 -6.99
CA GLY A 510 -11.89 -30.52 -6.44
C GLY A 510 -11.42 -29.28 -5.69
N LEU A 511 -10.18 -29.31 -5.23
CA LEU A 511 -9.63 -28.23 -4.41
C LEU A 511 -9.47 -26.92 -5.20
N ILE A 512 -9.03 -27.01 -6.45
CA ILE A 512 -8.82 -25.80 -7.27
C ILE A 512 -10.15 -25.11 -7.51
N GLY A 513 -11.23 -25.85 -7.81
CA GLY A 513 -12.55 -25.27 -8.04
C GLY A 513 -13.03 -24.52 -6.80
N VAL A 514 -12.94 -25.16 -5.64
CA VAL A 514 -13.28 -24.56 -4.35
C VAL A 514 -12.46 -23.30 -4.09
N THR A 515 -11.13 -23.38 -4.29
CA THR A 515 -10.22 -22.27 -4.05
C THR A 515 -10.50 -21.08 -4.97
N SER A 516 -10.68 -21.30 -6.28
CA SER A 516 -10.99 -20.22 -7.23
C SER A 516 -12.34 -19.55 -6.93
N ALA A 517 -13.36 -20.32 -6.51
CA ALA A 517 -14.66 -19.77 -6.14
C ALA A 517 -14.58 -18.91 -4.87
N VAL A 518 -13.84 -19.36 -3.86
CA VAL A 518 -13.60 -18.57 -2.64
C VAL A 518 -12.75 -17.34 -2.95
N TRP A 519 -11.75 -17.45 -3.83
CA TRP A 519 -10.94 -16.31 -4.25
C TRP A 519 -11.82 -15.21 -4.86
N GLN A 520 -12.72 -15.56 -5.79
CA GLN A 520 -13.67 -14.61 -6.36
C GLN A 520 -14.54 -13.96 -5.27
N GLN A 521 -15.07 -14.75 -4.33
CA GLN A 521 -15.86 -14.23 -3.22
C GLN A 521 -15.08 -13.21 -2.37
N LEU A 522 -13.80 -13.45 -2.08
CA LEU A 522 -12.98 -12.53 -1.30
C LEU A 522 -12.61 -11.26 -2.07
N ILE A 523 -12.51 -11.33 -3.41
CA ILE A 523 -12.41 -10.13 -4.27
C ILE A 523 -13.68 -9.29 -4.14
N ASP A 524 -14.86 -9.91 -4.30
CA ASP A 524 -16.15 -9.22 -4.26
C ASP A 524 -16.41 -8.55 -2.89
N GLN A 525 -15.86 -9.13 -1.82
CA GLN A 525 -15.94 -8.61 -0.45
C GLN A 525 -14.85 -7.58 -0.11
N ASN A 526 -13.91 -7.29 -1.03
CA ASN A 526 -12.70 -6.52 -0.76
C ASN A 526 -11.96 -7.02 0.50
N ALA A 527 -11.88 -8.35 0.66
CA ALA A 527 -11.32 -8.99 1.84
C ALA A 527 -9.82 -9.35 1.68
N LEU A 528 -9.31 -9.36 0.45
CA LEU A 528 -7.91 -9.69 0.16
C LEU A 528 -6.96 -8.52 0.51
N PRO A 529 -5.72 -8.80 0.98
CA PRO A 529 -4.70 -7.79 1.23
C PRO A 529 -4.33 -6.98 -0.01
N VAL A 530 -4.16 -7.65 -1.16
CA VAL A 530 -3.87 -7.00 -2.44
C VAL A 530 -5.13 -6.91 -3.29
N ASP A 531 -5.56 -5.68 -3.52
CA ASP A 531 -6.58 -5.31 -4.48
C ASP A 531 -5.91 -4.74 -5.75
N TYR A 532 -5.89 -5.56 -6.80
CA TYR A 532 -5.26 -5.23 -8.08
C TYR A 532 -5.91 -4.03 -8.77
N THR A 533 -7.19 -3.77 -8.55
CA THR A 533 -7.93 -2.66 -9.16
C THR A 533 -7.41 -1.29 -8.70
N ASN A 534 -6.83 -1.24 -7.50
CA ASN A 534 -6.42 0.00 -6.85
C ASN A 534 -4.91 0.25 -6.84
N LEU A 535 -4.07 -0.66 -7.38
CA LEU A 535 -2.61 -0.52 -7.31
C LEU A 535 -2.07 0.66 -8.14
N SER A 536 -2.74 1.00 -9.24
CA SER A 536 -2.38 2.12 -10.11
C SER A 536 -2.58 3.50 -9.44
N SER A 537 -3.42 3.57 -8.40
CA SER A 537 -3.67 4.79 -7.63
C SER A 537 -2.55 5.15 -6.65
N GLN A 538 -1.65 4.21 -6.35
CA GLN A 538 -0.59 4.40 -5.37
C GLN A 538 0.53 5.31 -5.92
N THR A 539 0.76 6.45 -5.25
CA THR A 539 1.86 7.38 -5.56
C THR A 539 3.21 6.66 -5.56
N ASN A 540 4.05 6.91 -6.57
CA ASN A 540 5.42 6.41 -6.61
C ASN A 540 6.38 7.45 -6.00
N TYR A 541 6.76 7.25 -4.74
CA TYR A 541 7.67 8.17 -4.04
C TYR A 541 9.14 8.05 -4.47
N LEU A 542 9.57 6.92 -5.05
CA LEU A 542 10.97 6.68 -5.42
C LEU A 542 11.35 7.38 -6.73
N ASN A 543 10.43 7.44 -7.69
CA ASN A 543 10.63 8.18 -8.95
C ASN A 543 10.32 9.67 -8.84
N ALA A 544 9.67 10.09 -7.75
CA ALA A 544 9.38 11.49 -7.52
C ALA A 544 10.66 12.21 -7.10
N SER A 545 11.28 12.96 -8.01
CA SER A 545 12.04 14.14 -7.62
C SER A 545 11.12 15.05 -6.79
N LEU A 546 11.13 14.89 -5.46
CA LEU A 546 10.29 15.54 -4.44
C LEU A 546 9.20 16.47 -5.02
N ASN A 547 8.09 15.88 -5.46
CA ASN A 547 6.94 16.65 -5.93
C ASN A 547 6.23 17.22 -4.70
N THR A 548 6.41 18.52 -4.46
CA THR A 548 6.07 19.23 -3.21
C THR A 548 4.57 19.32 -2.91
N GLN A 549 3.71 18.89 -3.82
CA GLN A 549 2.26 18.99 -3.67
C GLN A 549 1.69 17.88 -2.77
N ASP A 550 2.28 16.68 -2.76
CA ASP A 550 1.82 15.56 -1.92
C ASP A 550 2.19 15.75 -0.44
N PHE A 551 3.26 16.50 -0.16
CA PHE A 551 3.70 16.82 1.21
C PHE A 551 2.65 17.62 2.01
N ALA A 552 1.90 18.51 1.35
CA ALA A 552 0.97 19.40 2.04
C ALA A 552 -0.25 18.64 2.59
N THR A 553 -0.75 17.64 1.87
CA THR A 553 -2.00 16.94 2.18
C THR A 553 -1.83 16.00 3.38
N THR A 554 -0.69 15.32 3.47
CA THR A 554 -0.41 14.34 4.55
C THR A 554 -0.08 15.01 5.88
N MET A 555 0.59 16.17 5.85
CA MET A 555 0.97 16.90 7.08
C MET A 555 -0.23 17.61 7.75
N LEU A 556 -1.27 17.98 6.98
CA LEU A 556 -2.43 18.72 7.50
C LEU A 556 -3.32 17.87 8.41
N SER A 557 -3.46 16.57 8.15
CA SER A 557 -4.26 15.68 9.01
C SER A 557 -3.58 15.42 10.36
N ALA A 558 -2.24 15.36 10.38
CA ALA A 558 -1.46 15.05 11.58
C ALA A 558 -1.37 16.23 12.58
N ILE A 559 -1.41 17.48 12.10
CA ILE A 559 -1.12 18.65 12.94
C ILE A 559 -2.34 19.19 13.68
N SER A 560 -3.57 18.95 13.22
CA SER A 560 -4.75 19.47 13.90
C SER A 560 -4.98 18.88 15.30
N GLN A 561 -4.25 17.84 15.72
CA GLN A 561 -4.51 17.14 16.99
C GLN A 561 -3.36 17.14 18.02
N SER A 562 -2.19 17.75 17.76
CA SER A 562 -1.08 17.72 18.73
C SER A 562 -0.95 18.97 19.62
N LEU A 563 -1.91 19.90 19.60
CA LEU A 563 -1.91 21.10 20.45
C LEU A 563 -2.30 20.78 21.91
N SER A 564 -1.46 20.07 22.68
CA SER A 564 -1.51 20.04 24.15
C SER A 564 -0.24 19.43 24.78
N SER A 565 0.21 20.03 25.90
CA SER A 565 1.15 19.52 26.93
C SER A 565 2.69 19.52 26.72
N THR A 566 3.24 20.68 27.09
CA THR A 566 4.42 21.10 27.89
C THR A 566 5.24 20.13 28.81
N ARG A 567 6.57 20.41 28.88
CA ARG A 567 7.61 20.32 29.99
C ARG A 567 8.55 19.08 30.19
N SER A 568 9.82 19.29 29.80
CA SER A 568 11.13 19.22 30.53
C SER A 568 11.69 17.99 31.29
N SER A 569 13.03 17.85 31.18
CA SER A 569 14.08 17.23 32.07
C SER A 569 14.49 15.77 31.74
N ALA A 570 15.69 15.23 32.01
CA ALA A 570 17.08 15.70 32.11
C ALA A 570 18.01 14.46 31.98
N THR A 571 18.96 14.48 31.03
CA THR A 571 20.16 13.60 30.98
C THR A 571 21.37 14.49 30.75
N THR A 572 22.46 14.25 31.46
CA THR A 572 23.65 15.11 31.42
C THR A 572 24.47 14.89 30.15
N TYR A 573 24.11 15.61 29.11
CA TYR A 573 25.00 15.95 27.99
C TYR A 573 25.42 17.41 28.20
N ARG A 574 26.71 17.75 27.99
CA ARG A 574 27.04 19.17 27.80
C ARG A 574 26.63 19.52 26.36
N THR A 575 25.40 20.00 26.21
CA THR A 575 24.95 20.67 25.00
C THR A 575 25.43 22.12 25.06
N SER A 576 26.23 22.55 24.10
CA SER A 576 26.40 23.98 23.85
C SER A 576 25.18 24.44 23.04
N LYS A 577 24.37 25.31 23.63
CA LYS A 577 23.16 25.87 23.00
C LYS A 577 23.41 27.35 22.72
N THR A 578 23.46 27.71 21.45
CA THR A 578 23.53 29.10 21.02
C THR A 578 22.20 29.48 20.39
N SER A 579 21.43 30.35 21.05
CA SER A 579 20.16 30.89 20.53
C SER A 579 20.34 32.37 20.20
N ARG A 580 20.11 32.75 18.95
CA ARG A 580 20.21 34.15 18.49
C ARG A 580 18.89 34.59 17.86
N PRO A 581 18.26 35.66 18.37
CA PRO A 581 17.16 36.29 17.64
C PRO A 581 17.71 36.91 16.35
N PHE A 582 16.87 36.95 15.32
CA PHE A 582 17.17 37.66 14.08
C PHE A 582 15.95 38.47 13.64
N GLY A 583 16.22 39.56 12.93
CA GLY A 583 15.23 40.29 12.14
C GLY A 583 15.80 40.45 10.73
N ALA A 584 15.09 39.92 9.74
CA ALA A 584 15.49 39.99 8.34
C ALA A 584 14.47 40.83 7.57
N PRO A 585 14.90 41.84 6.79
CA PRO A 585 14.01 42.54 5.89
C PRO A 585 13.49 41.55 4.85
N LEU A 586 12.19 41.65 4.58
CA LEU A 586 11.49 40.80 3.64
C LEU A 586 11.08 41.64 2.43
N LEU A 587 11.31 41.10 1.25
CA LEU A 587 10.95 41.69 -0.03
C LEU A 587 10.15 40.66 -0.80
N GLY A 588 9.02 41.08 -1.35
CA GLY A 588 8.19 40.17 -2.11
C GLY A 588 7.26 40.85 -3.09
N VAL A 589 6.56 40.00 -3.82
CA VAL A 589 5.60 40.36 -4.85
C VAL A 589 4.26 39.69 -4.55
N ASN A 590 3.18 40.35 -4.92
CA ASN A 590 1.83 39.80 -4.80
C ASN A 590 1.01 40.05 -6.06
N LEU A 591 0.11 39.11 -6.35
CA LEU A 591 -0.88 39.16 -7.41
C LEU A 591 -2.26 38.92 -6.79
N LYS A 592 -3.20 39.81 -7.04
CA LYS A 592 -4.60 39.72 -6.61
C LYS A 592 -5.50 39.74 -7.83
N MET A 593 -6.52 38.89 -7.84
CA MET A 593 -7.57 38.92 -8.86
C MET A 593 -8.92 38.67 -8.20
N GLY A 594 -9.93 39.44 -8.60
CA GLY A 594 -11.24 39.34 -7.96
C GLY A 594 -12.30 40.20 -8.59
N TYR A 595 -13.39 40.39 -7.87
CA TYR A 595 -14.51 41.22 -8.26
C TYR A 595 -14.83 42.23 -7.15
N GLN A 596 -15.14 43.46 -7.53
CA GLN A 596 -15.63 44.49 -6.62
C GLN A 596 -17.04 44.92 -7.01
N LYS A 597 -17.90 45.05 -6.00
CA LYS A 597 -19.29 45.50 -6.10
C LYS A 597 -19.52 46.71 -5.21
N TYR A 598 -20.00 47.81 -5.77
CA TYR A 598 -20.42 49.01 -5.07
C TYR A 598 -21.93 49.03 -4.93
N PHE A 599 -22.40 49.27 -3.71
CA PHE A 599 -23.82 49.45 -3.42
C PHE A 599 -24.26 50.89 -3.69
N ASN A 600 -23.33 51.83 -3.55
CA ASN A 600 -23.47 53.24 -3.88
C ASN A 600 -22.08 53.86 -4.13
N ASP A 601 -22.00 55.18 -4.30
CA ASP A 601 -20.74 55.87 -4.56
C ASP A 601 -19.70 55.76 -3.44
N TYR A 602 -20.15 55.46 -2.22
CA TYR A 602 -19.32 55.44 -1.02
C TYR A 602 -18.95 54.02 -0.61
N LEU A 603 -19.90 53.09 -0.60
CA LEU A 603 -19.72 51.77 0.00
C LEU A 603 -19.65 50.66 -1.06
N GLY A 604 -18.63 49.83 -0.96
CA GLY A 604 -18.49 48.62 -1.76
C GLY A 604 -17.91 47.44 -0.99
N LEU A 605 -17.89 46.29 -1.64
CA LEU A 605 -17.32 45.04 -1.18
C LEU A 605 -16.48 44.44 -2.30
N SER A 606 -15.34 43.86 -1.98
CA SER A 606 -14.53 43.11 -2.94
C SER A 606 -14.15 41.75 -2.41
N SER A 607 -14.14 40.75 -3.29
CA SER A 607 -13.72 39.39 -2.99
C SER A 607 -12.69 38.96 -4.02
N TYR A 608 -11.58 38.38 -3.58
CA TYR A 608 -10.43 38.11 -4.44
C TYR A 608 -9.63 36.88 -4.00
N GLY A 609 -8.96 36.26 -4.97
CA GLY A 609 -7.83 35.37 -4.73
C GLY A 609 -6.52 36.16 -4.72
N ILE A 610 -5.54 35.70 -3.94
CA ILE A 610 -4.22 36.32 -3.83
C ILE A 610 -3.12 35.26 -3.83
N ILE A 611 -2.02 35.55 -4.54
CA ILE A 611 -0.78 34.77 -4.52
C ILE A 611 0.36 35.72 -4.18
N LYS A 612 1.30 35.26 -3.34
CA LYS A 612 2.44 36.04 -2.86
C LYS A 612 3.71 35.22 -2.91
N TYR A 613 4.82 35.85 -3.24
CA TYR A 613 6.15 35.29 -3.06
C TYR A 613 7.03 36.28 -2.33
N ASN A 614 7.62 35.83 -1.22
CA ASN A 614 8.44 36.63 -0.33
C ASN A 614 9.79 35.97 -0.14
N TYR A 615 10.84 36.79 -0.13
CA TYR A 615 12.21 36.37 0.09
C TYR A 615 12.80 37.14 1.28
N ALA A 616 13.49 36.41 2.15
CA ALA A 616 14.30 36.98 3.21
C ALA A 616 15.58 36.15 3.37
N GLN A 617 16.65 36.77 3.85
CA GLN A 617 17.87 36.09 4.23
C GLN A 617 18.19 36.40 5.69
N ALA A 618 18.33 35.36 6.51
CA ALA A 618 18.64 35.50 7.94
C ALA A 618 19.84 34.62 8.29
N ASN A 619 20.88 35.19 8.88
CA ASN A 619 22.07 34.45 9.34
C ASN A 619 22.66 33.49 8.28
N ASN A 620 22.81 33.97 7.04
CA ASN A 620 23.21 33.22 5.84
C ASN A 620 22.23 32.15 5.32
N GLU A 621 21.09 31.93 5.99
CA GLU A 621 20.03 31.03 5.52
C GLU A 621 19.02 31.77 4.65
N LYS A 622 18.65 31.15 3.52
CA LYS A 622 17.62 31.68 2.61
C LYS A 622 16.26 31.20 3.09
N ILE A 623 15.33 32.15 3.27
CA ILE A 623 13.95 31.88 3.66
C ILE A 623 13.06 32.35 2.50
N GLN A 624 12.38 31.41 1.88
CA GLN A 624 11.42 31.69 0.82
C GLN A 624 10.02 31.40 1.33
N GLN A 625 9.07 32.32 1.15
CA GLN A 625 7.68 32.16 1.56
C GLN A 625 6.77 32.32 0.35
N LEU A 626 6.11 31.24 -0.05
CA LEU A 626 5.06 31.26 -1.06
C LEU A 626 3.71 31.23 -0.34
N SER A 627 2.85 32.20 -0.60
CA SER A 627 1.54 32.30 0.04
C SER A 627 0.43 32.31 -1.01
N TYR A 628 -0.69 31.64 -0.72
CA TYR A 628 -1.88 31.73 -1.53
C TYR A 628 -3.12 31.75 -0.65
N GLY A 629 -4.20 32.35 -1.12
CA GLY A 629 -5.42 32.42 -0.35
C GLY A 629 -6.49 33.31 -0.95
N VAL A 630 -7.46 33.67 -0.11
CA VAL A 630 -8.63 34.48 -0.48
C VAL A 630 -8.83 35.61 0.50
N GLY A 631 -9.41 36.71 0.05
CA GLY A 631 -9.71 37.87 0.89
C GLY A 631 -11.00 38.55 0.52
N MET A 632 -11.53 39.29 1.50
CA MET A 632 -12.71 40.12 1.35
C MET A 632 -12.47 41.48 2.02
N ASP A 633 -12.62 42.55 1.26
CA ASP A 633 -12.42 43.93 1.73
C ASP A 633 -13.71 44.74 1.57
N VAL A 634 -14.08 45.48 2.61
CA VAL A 634 -15.05 46.58 2.55
C VAL A 634 -14.33 47.81 2.00
N LEU A 635 -14.97 48.48 1.05
CA LEU A 635 -14.46 49.66 0.36
C LEU A 635 -15.28 50.87 0.79
N PHE A 636 -14.62 51.96 1.18
CA PHE A 636 -15.25 53.22 1.54
C PHE A 636 -14.59 54.38 0.80
N ASP A 637 -15.25 54.89 -0.24
CA ASP A 637 -14.76 55.96 -1.11
C ASP A 637 -15.35 57.30 -0.67
N PHE A 638 -14.50 58.23 -0.24
CA PHE A 638 -14.92 59.56 0.24
C PHE A 638 -15.20 60.52 -0.93
N ILE A 639 -14.45 60.35 -2.02
CA ILE A 639 -14.55 61.18 -3.22
C ILE A 639 -14.84 60.25 -4.38
N THR A 640 -15.92 60.52 -5.11
CA THR A 640 -16.23 59.88 -6.39
C THR A 640 -16.57 60.97 -7.40
N ASN A 641 -15.78 61.08 -8.46
CA ASN A 641 -15.96 62.07 -9.51
C ASN A 641 -16.57 61.45 -10.77
N TYR A 642 -17.51 62.18 -11.35
CA TYR A 642 -18.19 61.82 -12.58
C TYR A 642 -18.01 62.92 -13.62
N THR A 643 -17.78 62.53 -14.86
CA THR A 643 -17.82 63.43 -16.01
C THR A 643 -19.16 63.26 -16.72
N ASN A 644 -19.71 64.36 -17.21
CA ASN A 644 -20.94 64.35 -17.99
C ASN A 644 -20.60 64.21 -19.48
N GLU A 645 -20.84 63.04 -20.06
CA GLU A 645 -20.78 62.86 -21.51
C GLU A 645 -22.16 63.12 -22.12
N LYS A 646 -22.25 64.06 -23.06
CA LYS A 646 -23.47 64.26 -23.86
C LYS A 646 -23.54 63.17 -24.92
N ASN A 647 -24.61 62.37 -24.89
CA ASN A 647 -24.87 61.42 -25.95
C ASN A 647 -25.26 62.19 -27.23
N PRO A 648 -24.50 62.10 -28.34
CA PRO A 648 -24.77 62.87 -29.55
C PRO A 648 -26.16 62.61 -30.14
N LYS A 649 -26.73 61.42 -29.87
CA LYS A 649 -27.97 60.97 -30.51
C LYS A 649 -29.25 61.44 -29.80
N ASN A 650 -29.21 61.74 -28.50
CA ASN A 650 -30.45 61.92 -27.71
C ASN A 650 -30.43 63.08 -26.71
N ASN A 651 -29.42 63.96 -26.72
CA ASN A 651 -29.24 65.06 -25.73
C ASN A 651 -29.24 64.63 -24.24
N LEU A 652 -29.33 63.33 -23.95
CA LEU A 652 -29.23 62.76 -22.63
C LEU A 652 -27.77 62.80 -22.17
N THR A 653 -27.55 63.48 -21.05
CA THR A 653 -26.26 63.53 -20.36
C THR A 653 -26.07 62.25 -19.56
N LYS A 654 -25.07 61.43 -19.92
CA LYS A 654 -24.68 60.25 -19.16
C LYS A 654 -23.56 60.64 -18.20
N LYS A 655 -23.77 60.43 -16.90
CA LYS A 655 -22.68 60.49 -15.90
C LYS A 655 -21.75 59.30 -16.15
N VAL A 656 -20.46 59.53 -16.28
CA VAL A 656 -19.44 58.50 -16.48
C VAL A 656 -18.37 58.61 -15.39
N PHE A 657 -18.13 57.52 -14.67
CA PHE A 657 -17.14 57.45 -13.61
C PHE A 657 -15.76 57.89 -14.11
N THR A 658 -15.12 58.80 -13.36
CA THR A 658 -13.82 59.39 -13.72
C THR A 658 -12.75 59.01 -12.72
N SER A 659 -12.99 59.22 -11.42
CA SER A 659 -12.05 58.81 -10.37
C SER A 659 -12.73 58.58 -9.04
N SER A 660 -12.09 57.80 -8.17
CA SER A 660 -12.44 57.74 -6.75
C SER A 660 -11.22 57.65 -5.85
N LEU A 661 -11.37 58.13 -4.62
CA LEU A 661 -10.38 58.07 -3.56
C LEU A 661 -11.07 57.59 -2.29
N GLY A 662 -10.49 56.58 -1.64
CA GLY A 662 -11.11 55.91 -0.52
C GLY A 662 -10.14 55.14 0.36
N VAL A 663 -10.72 54.46 1.34
CA VAL A 663 -10.06 53.46 2.17
C VAL A 663 -10.65 52.09 1.90
N PHE A 664 -9.88 51.06 2.22
CA PHE A 664 -10.38 49.70 2.29
C PHE A 664 -9.97 49.07 3.61
N GLY A 665 -10.78 48.12 4.09
CA GLY A 665 -10.52 47.33 5.29
C GLY A 665 -11.13 45.95 5.16
N GLY A 666 -10.39 44.90 5.49
CA GLY A 666 -10.81 43.53 5.22
C GLY A 666 -10.02 42.44 5.91
N LEU A 667 -10.35 41.20 5.57
CA LEU A 667 -9.73 39.98 6.08
C LEU A 667 -9.19 39.14 4.92
N ARG A 668 -8.03 38.50 5.15
CA ARG A 668 -7.40 37.56 4.22
C ARG A 668 -7.08 36.25 4.92
N GLY A 669 -7.63 35.14 4.44
CA GLY A 669 -7.16 33.82 4.79
C GLY A 669 -6.00 33.45 3.88
N LEU A 670 -4.81 33.23 4.44
CA LEU A 670 -3.60 32.90 3.69
C LEU A 670 -3.03 31.57 4.17
N TYR A 671 -2.64 30.71 3.24
CA TYR A 671 -1.76 29.59 3.51
C TYR A 671 -0.34 29.97 3.13
N ASN A 672 0.57 30.01 4.12
CA ASN A 672 1.97 30.38 3.93
C ASN A 672 2.83 29.11 3.94
N SER A 673 3.53 28.82 2.83
CA SER A 673 4.53 27.77 2.74
C SER A 673 5.94 28.37 2.80
N TYR A 674 6.70 28.02 3.83
CA TYR A 674 8.09 28.46 4.02
C TYR A 674 9.05 27.37 3.58
N TYR A 675 10.07 27.72 2.81
CA TYR A 675 11.21 26.88 2.50
C TYR A 675 12.46 27.42 3.21
N LEU A 676 12.98 26.66 4.17
CA LEU A 676 14.19 26.98 4.95
C LEU A 676 14.85 25.70 5.48
N LEU A 677 16.18 25.70 5.63
CA LEU A 677 16.97 24.49 6.00
C LEU A 677 16.66 23.25 5.12
N ASN A 678 16.42 23.47 3.82
CA ASN A 678 15.99 22.45 2.85
C ASN A 678 14.69 21.70 3.23
N GLN A 679 13.84 22.30 4.06
CA GLN A 679 12.54 21.76 4.45
C GLN A 679 11.42 22.76 4.13
N TYR A 680 10.23 22.23 3.83
CA TYR A 680 9.01 23.02 3.68
C TYR A 680 8.20 23.00 4.98
N LYS A 681 7.58 24.13 5.33
CA LYS A 681 6.61 24.22 6.43
C LYS A 681 5.44 25.11 6.04
N GLY A 682 4.24 24.54 6.06
CA GLY A 682 2.99 25.26 5.82
C GLY A 682 2.36 25.78 7.11
N SER A 683 1.74 26.96 7.08
CA SER A 683 0.84 27.42 8.13
C SER A 683 -0.24 28.35 7.57
N GLY A 684 -1.49 28.09 7.93
CA GLY A 684 -2.60 29.00 7.66
C GLY A 684 -2.63 30.16 8.66
N ASN A 685 -2.80 31.39 8.19
CA ASN A 685 -3.04 32.56 9.03
C ASN A 685 -4.21 33.39 8.50
N LEU A 686 -4.85 34.12 9.41
CA LEU A 686 -5.87 35.12 9.09
C LEU A 686 -5.24 36.50 9.28
N ASN A 687 -5.26 37.34 8.26
CA ASN A 687 -4.69 38.68 8.30
C ASN A 687 -5.79 39.72 8.21
N VAL A 688 -5.71 40.77 9.03
CA VAL A 688 -6.41 42.03 8.80
C VAL A 688 -5.63 42.83 7.78
N THR A 689 -6.32 43.44 6.83
CA THR A 689 -5.71 44.38 5.89
C THR A 689 -6.49 45.68 5.88
N GLY A 690 -5.79 46.79 5.68
CA GLY A 690 -6.42 48.07 5.45
C GLY A 690 -5.47 49.04 4.78
N GLY A 691 -6.01 50.05 4.11
CA GLY A 691 -5.21 51.01 3.38
C GLY A 691 -6.04 52.01 2.59
N LEU A 692 -5.35 52.73 1.72
CA LEU A 692 -5.91 53.73 0.81
C LEU A 692 -6.02 53.14 -0.59
N ASN A 693 -7.13 53.42 -1.27
CA ASN A 693 -7.32 53.13 -2.69
C ASN A 693 -7.47 54.45 -3.46
N TYR A 694 -6.92 54.48 -4.67
CA TYR A 694 -7.18 55.55 -5.64
C TYR A 694 -7.43 54.92 -6.99
N ARG A 695 -8.56 55.26 -7.61
CA ARG A 695 -8.93 54.79 -8.93
C ARG A 695 -9.06 55.97 -9.88
N TYR A 696 -8.40 55.90 -11.03
CA TYR A 696 -8.61 56.80 -12.16
C TYR A 696 -9.04 55.97 -13.37
N LYS A 697 -10.28 56.15 -13.82
CA LYS A 697 -10.94 55.33 -14.84
C LYS A 697 -10.82 53.84 -14.52
N HIS A 698 -9.95 53.12 -15.22
CA HIS A 698 -9.71 51.69 -15.01
C HIS A 698 -8.47 51.42 -14.14
N SER A 699 -7.54 52.37 -14.04
CA SER A 699 -6.31 52.22 -13.26
C SER A 699 -6.59 52.38 -11.78
N LYS A 700 -6.18 51.39 -10.97
CA LYS A 700 -6.32 51.40 -9.52
C LYS A 700 -4.96 51.29 -8.85
N TYR A 701 -4.75 52.12 -7.84
CA TYR A 701 -3.57 52.15 -6.98
C TYR A 701 -4.03 51.85 -5.57
N SER A 702 -3.32 50.98 -4.86
CA SER A 702 -3.59 50.71 -3.45
C SER A 702 -2.31 50.67 -2.64
N VAL A 703 -2.36 51.32 -1.48
CA VAL A 703 -1.27 51.32 -0.49
C VAL A 703 -1.86 50.91 0.83
N GLY A 704 -1.33 49.87 1.46
CA GLY A 704 -1.90 49.38 2.69
C GLY A 704 -0.96 48.55 3.53
N ILE A 705 -1.50 48.16 4.68
CA ILE A 705 -0.85 47.27 5.62
C ILE A 705 -1.61 45.94 5.70
N SER A 706 -0.89 44.89 6.01
CA SER A 706 -1.41 43.56 6.31
C SER A 706 -0.83 43.10 7.64
N VAL A 707 -1.70 42.84 8.61
CA VAL A 707 -1.35 42.45 9.98
C VAL A 707 -1.85 41.03 10.23
N PRO A 708 -0.98 40.06 10.56
CA PRO A 708 -1.41 38.74 10.97
C PRO A 708 -2.16 38.80 12.31
N LEU A 709 -3.38 38.26 12.38
CA LEU A 709 -4.19 38.24 13.60
C LEU A 709 -3.72 37.16 14.58
N VAL A 710 -3.33 35.99 14.05
CA VAL A 710 -2.87 34.88 14.87
C VAL A 710 -1.35 34.93 14.93
N GLN A 711 -0.82 34.93 16.15
CA GLN A 711 0.61 34.84 16.36
C GLN A 711 1.06 33.39 16.14
N LEU A 712 1.74 33.15 15.03
CA LEU A 712 2.25 31.85 14.62
C LEU A 712 3.75 31.76 14.90
N LYS A 713 4.14 30.68 15.57
CA LYS A 713 5.53 30.29 15.77
C LYS A 713 5.85 29.06 14.93
N SER A 714 6.49 29.27 13.80
CA SER A 714 6.84 28.19 12.86
C SER A 714 8.27 27.73 13.13
N ARG A 715 8.43 26.63 13.88
CA ARG A 715 9.74 26.01 14.12
C ARG A 715 10.07 24.94 13.08
N VAL A 716 11.24 25.02 12.46
CA VAL A 716 11.81 24.00 11.57
C VAL A 716 13.11 23.52 12.20
N VAL A 717 13.38 22.22 12.14
CA VAL A 717 14.54 21.59 12.77
C VAL A 717 15.26 20.73 11.74
N SER A 718 16.55 20.96 11.59
CA SER A 718 17.48 20.14 10.82
C SER A 718 18.55 19.61 11.75
N SER A 719 18.86 18.31 11.66
CA SER A 719 19.90 17.65 12.45
C SER A 719 20.88 16.95 11.50
N ASP A 720 22.18 17.07 11.77
CA ASP A 720 23.26 16.36 11.08
C ASP A 720 23.99 15.36 12.00
N GLY A 721 23.29 14.85 13.02
CA GLY A 721 23.81 13.87 13.97
C GLY A 721 24.51 14.49 15.17
N ALA A 722 25.51 15.35 14.93
CA ALA A 722 26.23 16.04 16.02
C ALA A 722 25.64 17.42 16.35
N THR A 723 24.97 18.05 15.37
CA THR A 723 24.45 19.42 15.46
C THR A 723 22.97 19.47 15.11
N THR A 724 22.17 20.06 15.98
CA THR A 724 20.77 20.39 15.69
C THR A 724 20.65 21.89 15.44
N ASN A 725 20.26 22.28 14.23
CA ASN A 725 19.96 23.65 13.85
C ASN A 725 18.43 23.81 13.76
N SER A 726 17.87 24.74 14.53
CA SER A 726 16.43 25.02 14.48
C SER A 726 16.17 26.51 14.29
N ILE A 727 15.28 26.83 13.37
CA ILE A 727 14.82 28.19 13.09
C ILE A 727 13.35 28.28 13.48
N THR A 728 13.03 29.19 14.38
CA THR A 728 11.64 29.54 14.74
C THR A 728 11.32 30.89 14.12
N LEU A 729 10.38 30.93 13.16
CA LEU A 729 9.82 32.16 12.63
C LEU A 729 8.69 32.63 13.53
N ASN A 730 8.71 33.91 13.90
CA ASN A 730 7.66 34.55 14.66
C ASN A 730 6.87 35.47 13.71
N GLU A 731 5.67 35.06 13.33
CA GLU A 731 4.71 35.95 12.68
C GLU A 731 3.60 36.30 13.69
N GLY A 732 3.17 37.55 13.73
CA GLY A 732 2.13 38.00 14.66
C GLY A 732 1.86 39.49 14.49
N GLY A 733 1.00 40.06 15.36
CA GLY A 733 0.52 41.44 15.22
C GLY A 733 1.60 42.53 15.14
N SER A 734 2.79 42.28 15.68
CA SER A 734 3.94 43.20 15.58
C SER A 734 4.68 43.16 14.23
N HIS A 735 4.32 42.26 13.32
CA HIS A 735 4.99 41.99 12.04
C HIS A 735 4.09 42.36 10.87
N PHE A 736 3.63 43.60 10.84
CA PHE A 736 2.82 44.07 9.72
C PHE A 736 3.69 44.18 8.45
N LYS A 737 3.08 43.85 7.32
CA LYS A 737 3.67 44.05 5.99
C LYS A 737 3.03 45.26 5.34
N VAL A 738 3.84 46.08 4.70
CA VAL A 738 3.39 47.20 3.86
C VAL A 738 3.38 46.71 2.42
N PHE A 739 2.32 47.03 1.67
CA PHE A 739 2.25 46.70 0.24
C PHE A 739 1.82 47.91 -0.59
N PHE A 740 2.31 47.93 -1.82
CA PHE A 740 1.89 48.85 -2.86
C PHE A 740 1.48 48.02 -4.08
N ASN A 741 0.24 48.19 -4.54
CA ASN A 741 -0.25 47.52 -5.74
C ASN A 741 -0.75 48.52 -6.77
N TYR A 742 -0.54 48.16 -8.03
CA TYR A 742 -1.19 48.75 -9.19
C TYR A 742 -2.07 47.68 -9.85
N GLY A 743 -3.22 48.10 -10.37
CA GLY A 743 -4.09 47.20 -11.10
C GLY A 743 -5.03 47.88 -12.05
N TRP A 744 -5.85 47.03 -12.67
CA TRP A 744 -6.83 47.39 -13.67
C TRP A 744 -8.19 46.83 -13.29
N ILE A 745 -9.24 47.63 -13.41
CA ILE A 745 -10.64 47.23 -13.26
C ILE A 745 -11.30 47.20 -14.63
N PHE A 746 -11.88 46.07 -14.99
CA PHE A 746 -12.53 45.81 -16.28
C PHE A 746 -13.97 46.30 -16.32
#